data_AF-A0A497FZX8-F1
#
_entry.id   AF-A0A497FZX8-F1
#
_cell.length_a   1.000
_cell.length_b   1.000
_cell.length_c   1.000
_cell.angle_alpha   90.00
_cell.angle_beta   90.00
_cell.angle_gamma   90.00
#
_symmetry.space_group_name_H-M   'P 1'
#
loop_
_entity.id
_entity.type
_entity.pdbx_description
1 polymer ?
#
loop_
_entity_poly.entity_id
_entity_poly.type
_entity_poly.pdbx_seq_one_letter_code
_entity_poly.pdbx_strand_id
1 'polypeptide(L)'
;MEAPSWRNYVTQGSFFLFINLEEESCPLKTIKIEYEEDGTRKTVELSKGIVSLVNRSIKVESEEVYGVTLPKLDLTLATSDRKVYQKGDSAKILVWAPLKASSRLEVFVYRNDQLEYEDEVFLDSYGTAVYTVPDLELGEYRVVVGEAEASFTVAEYTLPILRAVLEDYKIEEDILKYKIKLLKLGEPYEGPLKIGLYCDYCREVVREEEEKAVKGELSGEISLKGHTGAFSLYLTTPTGETANIDIPLSKISEREPLVVKALGKVYEIHAAPTSGAVKARGLYIKQVGVETSPLEVSDITSKPVIKILSPLDIVLVVVYDLLSGKKEEHYYTDLKPGQVFKVDTSSPYTILLVGAMNKKKFYEYATPIILQSKPKLSIELPSKIESSRLKLVLHSPEKIKCILLIEDVRTQHESLEEKLASKTMRVLRESMIEFTRAIPPSLAVFLERRLPEVLAMETYSESRIMYRLVSQRGIVTSMQPLAFALPAKGAAGGKALEVAVTLERQLILLEELEVEGTVVREIELPDVDGVYRVKVYGFYDLGLEELEKTVEVSKPLALEIDAPTYISEGDLAEASIYYRCLGRGVLRVEYAGKVVTEKIEGSGRILLVLTKPTTIKAYLESDRRAVGAVKEILQPGLEKVTASRLVFLEEGAVIEAPRILVYGSVYPLVKEIAESLIVYPFGCAEQTSAKLAGLAVIYKAIKSSLLDEDLERVEKLIKRGIARMKLFYKDGLFSLWEEGEPSLEVTVKVLKNLKFVYKQGFPEIDKMIEEARSVLLELNYRNNELLFLGKEFYEDKIKCIEDAVNVYFYMEDKREKALKYIKENAVIEDSYAYWRSVKAWAGPVETTCEALKVLYHAGEKELFKKGFNYISGKLVNNRLYSTADTRALIDLLTSIKLSGKCTVEYNGLQVDVYRTAVFHNKIKVVKGTCIAKIDEEKWINLLTPTPNYDFQVLVDKTQLKLGEKTKIVVKLNEQTIAPLTKIWLPPGLVYPKGGVNIQIVYKPVTNNILEIEAVAVRKSRGQLKVLVHDMYDSSKIGTTSPIEITVGD
;
A
#
# COMPACT_ATOMS: atom_id res chain seq x y z
N MET A 1 -45.49 51.46 14.82
CA MET A 1 -44.50 51.18 15.87
C MET A 1 -44.30 49.69 15.87
N GLU A 2 -43.21 49.21 15.27
CA GLU A 2 -42.83 47.80 15.35
C GLU A 2 -42.47 47.46 16.80
N ALA A 3 -42.90 46.28 17.27
CA ALA A 3 -42.52 45.80 18.59
C ALA A 3 -40.98 45.73 18.67
N PRO A 4 -40.35 46.15 19.79
CA PRO A 4 -38.91 46.08 19.95
C PRO A 4 -38.46 44.62 19.81
N SER A 5 -37.66 44.32 18.78
CA SER A 5 -37.12 42.98 18.54
C SER A 5 -36.11 42.64 19.63
N TRP A 6 -36.28 41.48 20.27
CA TRP A 6 -35.37 40.95 21.29
C TRP A 6 -33.91 40.86 20.80
N ARG A 7 -33.71 40.78 19.48
CA ARG A 7 -32.39 40.75 18.81
C ARG A 7 -31.50 41.95 19.13
N ASN A 8 -32.06 43.06 19.62
CA ASN A 8 -31.30 44.24 20.05
C ASN A 8 -30.63 44.07 21.43
N TYR A 9 -31.03 43.07 22.22
CA TYR A 9 -30.60 42.87 23.61
C TYR A 9 -29.99 41.49 23.88
N VAL A 10 -29.92 40.66 22.83
CA VAL A 10 -29.23 39.37 22.84
C VAL A 10 -28.10 39.44 21.84
N THR A 11 -26.89 39.17 22.29
CA THR A 11 -25.71 39.08 21.42
C THR A 11 -25.39 37.62 21.17
N GLN A 12 -25.43 37.20 19.91
CA GLN A 12 -24.96 35.89 19.49
C GLN A 12 -23.45 35.95 19.23
N GLY A 13 -22.68 35.22 20.04
CA GLY A 13 -21.28 34.87 19.76
C GLY A 13 -21.18 33.60 18.94
N SER A 14 -19.97 33.06 18.83
CA SER A 14 -19.69 31.86 18.02
C SER A 14 -20.24 30.59 18.68
N PHE A 15 -20.07 30.44 19.99
CA PHE A 15 -20.47 29.29 20.79
C PHE A 15 -21.49 29.64 21.88
N PHE A 16 -21.77 30.92 22.12
CA PHE A 16 -22.67 31.37 23.18
C PHE A 16 -23.68 32.43 22.75
N LEU A 17 -24.85 32.41 23.36
CA LEU A 17 -25.79 33.53 23.41
C LEU A 17 -25.58 34.29 24.71
N PHE A 18 -25.32 35.59 24.61
CA PHE A 18 -25.17 36.50 25.73
C PHE A 18 -26.42 37.35 25.88
N ILE A 19 -27.02 37.32 27.08
CA ILE A 19 -28.31 37.95 27.35
C ILE A 19 -28.13 38.91 28.51
N ASN A 20 -28.48 40.17 28.29
CA ASN A 20 -28.51 41.16 29.36
C ASN A 20 -29.66 42.15 29.15
N LEU A 21 -30.82 41.85 29.74
CA LEU A 21 -32.02 42.68 29.70
C LEU A 21 -32.11 43.66 30.87
N GLU A 22 -31.16 43.62 31.82
CA GLU A 22 -31.12 44.51 32.99
C GLU A 22 -30.67 45.95 32.64
N GLU A 23 -30.55 46.26 31.34
CA GLU A 23 -30.30 47.60 30.85
C GLU A 23 -31.53 48.50 31.05
N GLU A 24 -31.34 49.70 31.59
CA GLU A 24 -32.43 50.67 31.90
C GLU A 24 -33.35 51.01 30.71
N SER A 25 -32.89 50.76 29.48
CA SER A 25 -33.60 51.02 28.21
C SER A 25 -34.26 49.78 27.57
N CYS A 26 -34.24 48.61 28.22
CA CYS A 26 -34.87 47.39 27.68
C CYS A 26 -36.35 47.28 28.11
N PRO A 27 -37.30 47.16 27.17
CA PRO A 27 -38.72 46.98 27.51
C PRO A 27 -39.08 45.54 27.93
N LEU A 28 -38.20 44.57 27.71
CA LEU A 28 -38.39 43.16 28.07
C LEU A 28 -37.79 42.88 29.45
N LYS A 29 -38.55 42.22 30.34
CA LYS A 29 -38.08 41.82 31.68
C LYS A 29 -37.37 40.47 31.69
N THR A 30 -37.83 39.55 30.86
CA THR A 30 -37.27 38.20 30.65
C THR A 30 -37.38 37.85 29.17
N ILE A 31 -36.53 36.93 28.71
CA ILE A 31 -36.62 36.31 27.38
C ILE A 31 -36.74 34.80 27.54
N LYS A 32 -37.64 34.20 26.75
CA LYS A 32 -37.89 32.76 26.74
C LYS A 32 -36.93 32.07 25.78
N ILE A 33 -36.19 31.10 26.31
CA ILE A 33 -35.26 30.26 25.55
C ILE A 33 -35.70 28.82 25.68
N GLU A 34 -35.84 28.15 24.54
CA GLU A 34 -36.16 26.73 24.46
C GLU A 34 -35.02 26.01 23.77
N TYR A 35 -34.54 24.92 24.34
CA TYR A 35 -33.51 24.09 23.72
C TYR A 35 -33.69 22.64 24.10
N GLU A 36 -33.15 21.75 23.28
CA GLU A 36 -33.14 20.31 23.55
C GLU A 36 -31.81 19.91 24.19
N GLU A 37 -31.89 19.11 25.25
CA GLU A 37 -30.74 18.53 25.92
C GLU A 37 -31.08 17.09 26.35
N ASP A 38 -30.25 16.13 25.93
CA ASP A 38 -30.45 14.69 26.17
C ASP A 38 -31.87 14.19 25.79
N GLY A 39 -32.40 14.68 24.66
CA GLY A 39 -33.74 14.32 24.17
C GLY A 39 -34.90 14.97 24.94
N THR A 40 -34.60 15.86 25.89
CA THR A 40 -35.60 16.57 26.69
C THR A 40 -35.62 18.04 26.32
N ARG A 41 -36.81 18.57 25.99
CA ARG A 41 -37.00 20.00 25.74
C ARG A 41 -36.99 20.77 27.06
N LYS A 42 -36.04 21.68 27.21
CA LYS A 42 -35.95 22.62 28.34
C LYS A 42 -36.45 23.99 27.88
N THR A 43 -37.13 24.68 28.79
CA THR A 43 -37.55 26.07 28.62
C THR A 43 -37.06 26.86 29.81
N VAL A 44 -36.35 27.95 29.56
CA VAL A 44 -35.78 28.81 30.59
C VAL A 44 -36.12 30.26 30.25
N GLU A 45 -36.55 31.02 31.25
CA GLU A 45 -36.73 32.47 31.15
C GLU A 45 -35.56 33.17 31.85
N LEU A 46 -34.85 34.02 31.12
CA LEU A 46 -33.66 34.71 31.62
C LEU A 46 -33.82 36.23 31.50
N SER A 47 -33.49 36.97 32.56
CA SER A 47 -33.26 38.42 32.50
C SER A 47 -31.80 38.73 32.14
N LYS A 48 -30.87 37.88 32.59
CA LYS A 48 -29.43 37.96 32.32
C LYS A 48 -28.83 36.55 32.35
N GLY A 49 -27.96 36.23 31.39
CA GLY A 49 -27.34 34.92 31.34
C GLY A 49 -26.49 34.66 30.11
N ILE A 50 -25.83 33.50 30.12
CA ILE A 50 -25.08 32.96 28.98
C ILE A 50 -25.62 31.57 28.67
N VAL A 51 -25.92 31.28 27.41
CA VAL A 51 -26.41 29.96 26.96
C VAL A 51 -25.47 29.40 25.89
N SER A 52 -25.04 28.15 26.02
CA SER A 52 -24.21 27.49 25.01
C SER A 52 -25.01 27.08 23.77
N LEU A 53 -24.48 27.40 22.59
CA LEU A 53 -24.93 26.99 21.25
C LEU A 53 -24.41 25.60 20.83
N VAL A 54 -23.47 25.03 21.58
CA VAL A 54 -22.70 23.85 21.17
C VAL A 54 -23.58 22.60 21.23
N ASN A 55 -23.68 21.89 20.12
CA ASN A 55 -24.48 20.67 19.94
C ASN A 55 -25.94 20.83 20.42
N ARG A 56 -26.57 22.01 20.20
CA ARG A 56 -27.95 22.30 20.60
C ARG A 56 -28.73 23.01 19.49
N SER A 57 -30.02 22.67 19.36
CA SER A 57 -30.99 23.50 18.65
C SER A 57 -31.66 24.44 19.66
N ILE A 58 -31.63 25.74 19.40
CA ILE A 58 -32.14 26.76 20.33
C ILE A 58 -33.23 27.57 19.66
N LYS A 59 -34.30 27.86 20.39
CA LYS A 59 -35.33 28.84 20.02
C LYS A 59 -35.36 29.96 21.03
N VAL A 60 -35.32 31.20 20.55
CA VAL A 60 -35.45 32.40 21.37
C VAL A 60 -36.74 33.10 20.95
N GLU A 61 -37.70 33.24 21.87
CA GLU A 61 -39.03 33.78 21.56
C GLU A 61 -39.71 33.10 20.35
N SER A 62 -39.51 31.79 20.21
CA SER A 62 -39.99 30.94 19.09
C SER A 62 -39.25 31.09 17.75
N GLU A 63 -38.23 31.94 17.66
CA GLU A 63 -37.33 32.02 16.50
C GLU A 63 -36.15 31.06 16.65
N GLU A 64 -35.81 30.30 15.60
CA GLU A 64 -34.67 29.38 15.63
C GLU A 64 -33.33 30.12 15.56
N VAL A 65 -32.42 29.70 16.43
CA VAL A 65 -31.01 30.09 16.45
C VAL A 65 -30.18 28.87 16.13
N TYR A 66 -29.31 29.00 15.13
CA TYR A 66 -28.41 27.92 14.72
C TYR A 66 -27.36 27.65 15.79
N GLY A 67 -27.30 26.40 16.25
CA GLY A 67 -26.22 25.91 17.10
C GLY A 67 -24.96 25.56 16.29
N VAL A 68 -23.88 25.28 16.99
CA VAL A 68 -22.60 24.85 16.41
C VAL A 68 -22.35 23.39 16.74
N THR A 69 -21.96 22.59 15.74
CA THR A 69 -21.54 21.21 15.94
C THR A 69 -20.03 21.13 15.93
N LEU A 70 -19.42 20.58 16.98
CA LEU A 70 -17.98 20.38 17.02
C LEU A 70 -17.58 18.99 16.51
N PRO A 71 -16.42 18.86 15.82
CA PRO A 71 -15.94 17.57 15.34
C PRO A 71 -15.53 16.67 16.52
N LYS A 72 -15.40 15.36 16.24
CA LYS A 72 -14.85 14.37 17.16
C LYS A 72 -13.48 13.90 16.69
N LEU A 73 -12.63 13.53 17.63
CA LEU A 73 -11.34 12.91 17.36
C LEU A 73 -11.46 11.39 17.45
N ASP A 74 -11.37 10.72 16.29
CA ASP A 74 -11.21 9.27 16.23
C ASP A 74 -9.73 8.88 16.40
N LEU A 75 -9.44 7.98 17.33
CA LEU A 75 -8.09 7.49 17.61
C LEU A 75 -7.72 6.22 16.81
N THR A 76 -8.48 5.86 15.76
CA THR A 76 -8.09 4.79 14.84
C THR A 76 -6.90 5.25 13.98
N LEU A 77 -5.76 4.57 14.11
CA LEU A 77 -4.52 4.78 13.36
C LEU A 77 -4.05 3.46 12.74
N ALA A 78 -3.38 3.55 11.59
CA ALA A 78 -2.77 2.43 10.89
C ALA A 78 -1.46 2.87 10.23
N THR A 79 -0.45 2.00 10.25
CA THR A 79 0.81 2.18 9.50
C THR A 79 1.39 0.83 9.08
N SER A 80 2.15 0.77 7.99
CA SER A 80 2.85 -0.44 7.54
C SER A 80 4.25 -0.49 8.14
N ASP A 81 4.79 -1.68 8.42
CA ASP A 81 6.14 -1.89 8.98
C ASP A 81 7.29 -1.37 8.10
N ARG A 82 7.00 -1.12 6.81
CA ARG A 82 7.91 -0.49 5.83
C ARG A 82 7.13 0.36 4.84
N LYS A 83 7.86 1.22 4.14
CA LYS A 83 7.39 1.91 2.94
C LYS A 83 7.65 1.17 1.63
N VAL A 84 8.64 0.26 1.57
CA VAL A 84 8.98 -0.49 0.35
C VAL A 84 9.23 -1.97 0.64
N TYR A 85 8.67 -2.84 -0.20
CA TYR A 85 8.71 -4.31 -0.10
C TYR A 85 9.18 -4.93 -1.41
N GLN A 86 9.71 -6.15 -1.35
CA GLN A 86 10.02 -6.94 -2.54
C GLN A 86 8.81 -7.79 -2.94
N LYS A 87 8.78 -8.24 -4.19
CA LYS A 87 7.77 -9.19 -4.64
C LYS A 87 7.88 -10.50 -3.84
N GLY A 88 6.75 -11.00 -3.36
CA GLY A 88 6.64 -12.18 -2.50
C GLY A 88 6.77 -11.89 -1.00
N ASP A 89 7.07 -10.64 -0.61
CA ASP A 89 7.08 -10.24 0.80
C ASP A 89 5.67 -10.28 1.42
N SER A 90 5.61 -10.09 2.73
CA SER A 90 4.37 -9.77 3.44
C SER A 90 4.50 -8.42 4.16
N ALA A 91 3.48 -7.58 4.06
CA ALA A 91 3.39 -6.33 4.83
C ALA A 91 2.66 -6.55 6.15
N LYS A 92 3.18 -5.98 7.23
CA LYS A 92 2.54 -5.93 8.54
C LYS A 92 1.97 -4.54 8.76
N ILE A 93 0.66 -4.46 8.96
CA ILE A 93 -0.07 -3.24 9.22
C ILE A 93 -0.36 -3.16 10.71
N LEU A 94 0.31 -2.24 11.39
CA LEU A 94 0.11 -1.95 12.81
C LEU A 94 -1.12 -1.08 12.94
N VAL A 95 -2.07 -1.49 13.77
CA VAL A 95 -3.35 -0.81 14.00
C VAL A 95 -3.49 -0.48 15.47
N TRP A 96 -3.91 0.75 15.77
CA TRP A 96 -4.27 1.18 17.12
C TRP A 96 -5.57 1.98 17.08
N ALA A 97 -6.58 1.53 17.82
CA ALA A 97 -7.88 2.17 17.96
C ALA A 97 -8.43 1.91 19.37
N PRO A 98 -7.93 2.63 20.40
CA PRO A 98 -8.20 2.31 21.81
C PRO A 98 -9.67 2.47 22.19
N LEU A 99 -10.41 3.36 21.53
CA LEU A 99 -11.85 3.55 21.74
C LEU A 99 -12.71 2.42 21.16
N LYS A 100 -12.10 1.53 20.36
CA LYS A 100 -12.72 0.38 19.71
C LYS A 100 -12.09 -0.93 20.21
N ALA A 101 -11.50 -0.94 21.41
CA ALA A 101 -10.90 -2.13 22.00
C ALA A 101 -11.88 -3.32 22.06
N SER A 102 -11.35 -4.53 21.89
CA SER A 102 -12.15 -5.78 21.85
C SER A 102 -13.25 -5.80 20.79
N SER A 103 -13.08 -5.05 19.70
CA SER A 103 -14.00 -5.02 18.56
C SER A 103 -13.31 -5.43 17.27
N ARG A 104 -14.06 -5.47 16.15
CA ARG A 104 -13.51 -5.73 14.82
C ARG A 104 -13.53 -4.45 13.99
N LEU A 105 -12.50 -4.25 13.19
CA LEU A 105 -12.43 -3.22 12.16
C LEU A 105 -12.38 -3.89 10.78
N GLU A 106 -13.08 -3.29 9.83
CA GLU A 106 -12.95 -3.66 8.41
C GLU A 106 -11.58 -3.24 7.88
N VAL A 107 -11.03 -4.07 6.99
CA VAL A 107 -9.75 -3.87 6.32
C VAL A 107 -9.97 -3.95 4.82
N PHE A 108 -9.63 -2.89 4.10
CA PHE A 108 -9.69 -2.82 2.65
C PHE A 108 -8.28 -2.71 2.10
N VAL A 109 -7.84 -3.68 1.30
CA VAL A 109 -6.50 -3.68 0.70
C VAL A 109 -6.63 -3.30 -0.76
N TYR A 110 -6.05 -2.18 -1.14
CA TYR A 110 -5.97 -1.69 -2.52
C TYR A 110 -4.56 -1.86 -3.06
N ARG A 111 -4.46 -2.13 -4.37
CA ARG A 111 -3.23 -2.04 -5.14
C ARG A 111 -3.49 -1.25 -6.42
N ASN A 112 -2.61 -0.29 -6.70
CA ASN A 112 -2.72 0.64 -7.83
C ASN A 112 -4.12 1.29 -7.88
N ASP A 113 -4.59 1.73 -6.71
CA ASP A 113 -5.91 2.32 -6.47
C ASP A 113 -7.12 1.43 -6.78
N GLN A 114 -6.90 0.12 -6.94
CA GLN A 114 -7.96 -0.86 -7.14
C GLN A 114 -8.04 -1.76 -5.92
N LEU A 115 -9.24 -1.96 -5.37
CA LEU A 115 -9.36 -2.89 -4.26
C LEU A 115 -8.94 -4.30 -4.71
N GLU A 116 -8.15 -4.99 -3.90
CA GLU A 116 -7.79 -6.38 -4.11
C GLU A 116 -8.75 -7.28 -3.34
N TYR A 117 -8.98 -6.96 -2.06
CA TYR A 117 -9.91 -7.68 -1.22
C TYR A 117 -10.27 -6.89 0.06
N GLU A 118 -11.32 -7.37 0.71
CA GLU A 118 -11.79 -6.92 2.03
C GLU A 118 -11.55 -8.04 3.06
N ASP A 119 -11.23 -7.66 4.29
CA ASP A 119 -11.11 -8.55 5.44
C ASP A 119 -11.55 -7.80 6.71
N GLU A 120 -11.42 -8.44 7.87
CA GLU A 120 -11.59 -7.81 9.17
C GLU A 120 -10.40 -8.13 10.09
N VAL A 121 -10.08 -7.20 10.99
CA VAL A 121 -9.08 -7.39 12.03
C VAL A 121 -9.72 -7.21 13.41
N PHE A 122 -9.51 -8.17 14.29
CA PHE A 122 -9.95 -8.08 15.68
C PHE A 122 -8.90 -7.33 16.51
N LEU A 123 -9.35 -6.32 17.24
CA LEU A 123 -8.52 -5.54 18.15
C LEU A 123 -8.51 -6.16 19.53
N ASP A 124 -7.35 -6.20 20.16
CA ASP A 124 -7.21 -6.69 21.53
C ASP A 124 -7.80 -5.71 22.57
N SER A 125 -7.59 -6.01 23.86
CA SER A 125 -8.08 -5.19 24.97
C SER A 125 -7.45 -3.79 25.03
N TYR A 126 -6.33 -3.57 24.34
CA TYR A 126 -5.67 -2.26 24.20
C TYR A 126 -6.10 -1.53 22.92
N GLY A 127 -7.00 -2.13 22.12
CA GLY A 127 -7.38 -1.61 20.82
C GLY A 127 -6.28 -1.78 19.77
N THR A 128 -5.35 -2.73 19.95
CA THR A 128 -4.22 -2.94 19.03
C THR A 128 -4.41 -4.20 18.18
N ALA A 129 -3.84 -4.21 16.98
CA ALA A 129 -3.69 -5.41 16.16
C ALA A 129 -2.55 -5.27 15.15
N VAL A 130 -2.05 -6.41 14.67
CA VAL A 130 -1.11 -6.50 13.55
C VAL A 130 -1.75 -7.29 12.42
N TYR A 131 -2.23 -6.59 11.39
CA TYR A 131 -2.82 -7.20 10.21
C TYR A 131 -1.73 -7.55 9.18
N THR A 132 -1.82 -8.70 8.51
CA THR A 132 -0.80 -9.11 7.51
C THR A 132 -1.39 -9.14 6.11
N VAL A 133 -0.75 -8.43 5.18
CA VAL A 133 -0.98 -8.55 3.73
C VAL A 133 0.07 -9.53 3.18
N PRO A 134 -0.30 -10.78 2.84
CA PRO A 134 0.66 -11.77 2.34
C PRO A 134 0.91 -11.62 0.83
N ASP A 135 1.93 -12.33 0.35
CA ASP A 135 2.21 -12.59 -1.08
C ASP A 135 2.16 -11.32 -1.96
N LEU A 136 2.90 -10.29 -1.53
CA LEU A 136 2.91 -8.99 -2.18
C LEU A 136 3.40 -9.08 -3.64
N GLU A 137 2.60 -8.59 -4.56
CA GLU A 137 2.97 -8.42 -5.97
C GLU A 137 3.36 -6.97 -6.27
N LEU A 138 4.12 -6.73 -7.34
CA LEU A 138 4.59 -5.39 -7.73
C LEU A 138 3.41 -4.39 -7.85
N GLY A 139 3.61 -3.18 -7.34
CA GLY A 139 2.61 -2.10 -7.39
C GLY A 139 2.64 -1.16 -6.18
N GLU A 140 1.75 -0.17 -6.19
CA GLU A 140 1.51 0.74 -5.06
C GLU A 140 0.34 0.21 -4.23
N TYR A 141 0.48 0.13 -2.90
CA TYR A 141 -0.54 -0.41 -2.00
C TYR A 141 -1.09 0.65 -1.08
N ARG A 142 -2.38 0.52 -0.78
CA ARG A 142 -3.10 1.33 0.20
C ARG A 142 -3.99 0.40 1.02
N VAL A 143 -3.80 0.36 2.33
CA VAL A 143 -4.56 -0.48 3.25
C VAL A 143 -5.36 0.41 4.18
N VAL A 144 -6.68 0.38 4.04
CA VAL A 144 -7.60 1.13 4.89
C VAL A 144 -8.09 0.22 6.00
N VAL A 145 -7.97 0.65 7.25
CA VAL A 145 -8.45 -0.07 8.45
C VAL A 145 -9.38 0.83 9.23
N GLY A 146 -10.68 0.56 9.18
CA GLY A 146 -11.69 1.52 9.65
C GLY A 146 -11.57 2.86 8.94
N GLU A 147 -11.21 3.92 9.66
CA GLU A 147 -10.98 5.27 9.11
C GLU A 147 -9.49 5.60 8.93
N ALA A 148 -8.59 4.66 9.25
CA ALA A 148 -7.16 4.85 9.13
C ALA A 148 -6.61 4.25 7.83
N GLU A 149 -5.47 4.75 7.38
CA GLU A 149 -4.84 4.30 6.13
C GLU A 149 -3.32 4.17 6.28
N ALA A 150 -2.79 3.08 5.75
CA ALA A 150 -1.36 2.83 5.54
C ALA A 150 -1.06 2.66 4.04
N SER A 151 0.07 3.15 3.56
CA SER A 151 0.47 3.00 2.15
C SER A 151 1.94 2.62 2.00
N PHE A 152 2.22 1.80 0.98
CA PHE A 152 3.57 1.30 0.70
C PHE A 152 3.73 0.87 -0.76
N THR A 153 4.96 0.63 -1.20
CA THR A 153 5.28 0.21 -2.57
C THR A 153 5.90 -1.18 -2.59
N VAL A 154 5.59 -1.98 -3.60
CA VAL A 154 6.24 -3.26 -3.88
C VAL A 154 7.04 -3.12 -5.18
N ALA A 155 8.36 -3.21 -5.09
CA ALA A 155 9.28 -3.00 -6.21
C ALA A 155 10.54 -3.86 -6.08
N GLU A 156 11.26 -4.05 -7.18
CA GLU A 156 12.64 -4.55 -7.14
C GLU A 156 13.56 -3.40 -6.74
N TYR A 157 14.31 -3.55 -5.64
CA TYR A 157 15.18 -2.51 -5.13
C TYR A 157 16.49 -3.04 -4.55
N THR A 158 17.45 -2.12 -4.42
CA THR A 158 18.72 -2.34 -3.73
C THR A 158 18.84 -1.35 -2.58
N LEU A 159 19.44 -1.78 -1.47
CA LEU A 159 19.75 -0.88 -0.37
C LEU A 159 20.95 0.01 -0.73
N PRO A 160 20.91 1.32 -0.41
CA PRO A 160 22.05 2.19 -0.63
C PRO A 160 23.25 1.82 0.26
N ILE A 161 24.46 2.09 -0.22
CA ILE A 161 25.70 1.92 0.58
C ILE A 161 25.83 3.02 1.63
N LEU A 162 25.47 4.26 1.26
CA LEU A 162 25.46 5.38 2.19
C LEU A 162 24.23 5.22 3.09
N ARG A 163 24.48 5.06 4.39
CA ARG A 163 23.45 4.98 5.42
C ARG A 163 23.27 6.36 6.02
N ALA A 164 22.06 6.88 5.93
CA ALA A 164 21.71 8.16 6.52
C ALA A 164 20.62 7.95 7.57
N VAL A 165 20.87 8.43 8.79
CA VAL A 165 19.95 8.33 9.92
C VAL A 165 19.60 9.74 10.35
N LEU A 166 18.31 10.09 10.32
CA LEU A 166 17.82 11.34 10.90
C LEU A 166 17.90 11.23 12.42
N GLU A 167 18.84 11.93 13.05
CA GLU A 167 19.01 11.93 14.51
C GLU A 167 18.08 12.92 15.19
N ASP A 168 17.91 14.10 14.58
CA ASP A 168 17.04 15.17 15.09
C ASP A 168 16.58 16.04 13.91
N TYR A 169 15.39 16.62 14.03
CA TYR A 169 14.91 17.63 13.10
C TYR A 169 13.90 18.55 13.76
N LYS A 170 13.79 19.78 13.24
CA LYS A 170 12.81 20.78 13.66
C LYS A 170 12.32 21.56 12.48
N ILE A 171 11.07 22.02 12.54
CA ILE A 171 10.50 22.93 11.55
C ILE A 171 10.12 24.23 12.25
N GLU A 172 10.72 25.33 11.81
CA GLU A 172 10.52 26.68 12.36
C GLU A 172 10.32 27.65 11.20
N GLU A 173 9.14 28.28 11.08
CA GLU A 173 8.85 29.29 10.04
C GLU A 173 9.20 28.84 8.61
N ASP A 174 8.76 27.65 8.20
CA ASP A 174 9.14 27.00 6.93
C ASP A 174 10.66 26.79 6.75
N ILE A 175 11.43 26.69 7.83
CA ILE A 175 12.84 26.29 7.82
C ILE A 175 12.97 24.93 8.50
N LEU A 176 13.43 23.93 7.74
CA LEU A 176 13.82 22.63 8.27
C LEU A 176 15.24 22.72 8.80
N LYS A 177 15.42 22.52 10.10
CA LYS A 177 16.73 22.29 10.73
C LYS A 177 16.88 20.79 10.95
N TYR A 178 17.98 20.20 10.51
CA TYR A 178 18.18 18.75 10.60
C TYR A 178 19.56 18.40 11.15
N LYS A 179 19.65 17.22 11.77
CA LYS A 179 20.88 16.53 12.12
C LYS A 179 20.82 15.10 11.60
N ILE A 180 21.79 14.73 10.78
CA ILE A 180 21.87 13.44 10.11
C ILE A 180 23.20 12.78 10.47
N LYS A 181 23.14 11.51 10.83
CA LYS A 181 24.32 10.64 10.93
C LYS A 181 24.52 9.90 9.62
N LEU A 182 25.72 9.98 9.07
CA LEU A 182 26.14 9.38 7.81
C LEU A 182 27.21 8.33 8.04
N LEU A 183 26.92 7.12 7.57
CA LEU A 183 27.84 6.00 7.65
C LEU A 183 28.02 5.37 6.26
N LYS A 184 29.24 4.91 5.99
CA LYS A 184 29.58 4.13 4.80
C LYS A 184 30.30 2.87 5.26
N LEU A 185 29.71 1.71 4.98
CA LEU A 185 30.23 0.40 5.43
C LEU A 185 30.50 0.31 6.95
N GLY A 186 29.68 1.01 7.74
CA GLY A 186 29.80 1.08 9.20
C GLY A 186 30.80 2.13 9.72
N GLU A 187 31.50 2.86 8.85
CA GLU A 187 32.39 3.96 9.27
C GLU A 187 31.73 5.33 9.05
N PRO A 188 32.00 6.33 9.91
CA PRO A 188 31.58 7.71 9.69
C PRO A 188 32.02 8.24 8.32
N TYR A 189 31.08 8.76 7.53
CA TYR A 189 31.41 9.41 6.27
C TYR A 189 32.02 10.80 6.50
N GLU A 190 33.11 11.08 5.78
CA GLU A 190 33.85 12.34 5.85
C GLU A 190 33.97 12.92 4.44
N GLY A 191 33.48 14.14 4.23
CA GLY A 191 33.63 14.80 2.93
C GLY A 191 32.40 15.55 2.45
N PRO A 192 32.50 16.18 1.27
CA PRO A 192 31.40 16.94 0.69
C PRO A 192 30.28 16.01 0.22
N LEU A 193 29.08 16.56 0.10
CA LEU A 193 27.90 15.92 -0.49
C LEU A 193 26.90 16.97 -0.96
N LYS A 194 26.05 16.60 -1.91
CA LYS A 194 24.90 17.38 -2.35
C LYS A 194 23.65 16.94 -1.58
N ILE A 195 22.82 17.90 -1.20
CA ILE A 195 21.55 17.67 -0.52
C ILE A 195 20.45 18.30 -1.38
N GLY A 196 19.54 17.47 -1.89
CA GLY A 196 18.35 17.91 -2.59
C GLY A 196 17.11 17.80 -1.72
N LEU A 197 16.30 18.85 -1.66
CA LEU A 197 14.97 18.83 -1.04
C LEU A 197 13.93 18.38 -2.06
N TYR A 198 13.49 17.13 -1.97
CA TYR A 198 12.42 16.58 -2.81
C TYR A 198 11.04 16.93 -2.25
N CYS A 199 10.14 17.43 -3.10
CA CYS A 199 8.75 17.71 -2.75
C CYS A 199 7.83 16.71 -3.45
N ASP A 200 7.14 15.86 -2.68
CA ASP A 200 6.26 14.82 -3.23
C ASP A 200 5.05 15.40 -4.00
N TYR A 201 4.55 16.56 -3.59
CA TYR A 201 3.46 17.25 -4.28
C TYR A 201 3.90 17.81 -5.65
N CYS A 202 5.08 18.44 -5.73
CA CYS A 202 5.61 18.97 -6.99
C CYS A 202 6.22 17.87 -7.87
N ARG A 203 6.54 16.72 -7.26
CA ARG A 203 7.23 15.56 -7.88
C ARG A 203 8.60 15.91 -8.44
N GLU A 204 9.32 16.82 -7.78
CA GLU A 204 10.63 17.29 -8.19
C GLU A 204 11.48 17.68 -6.98
N VAL A 205 12.79 17.75 -7.18
CA VAL A 205 13.66 18.46 -6.24
C VAL A 205 13.60 19.96 -6.44
N VAL A 206 13.13 20.64 -5.41
CA VAL A 206 12.81 22.07 -5.43
C VAL A 206 13.97 22.94 -4.99
N ARG A 207 14.95 22.37 -4.27
CA ARG A 207 16.15 23.06 -3.78
C ARG A 207 17.34 22.11 -3.68
N GLU A 208 18.54 22.63 -3.88
CA GLU A 208 19.78 21.88 -3.74
C GLU A 208 20.84 22.71 -3.02
N GLU A 209 21.60 22.07 -2.14
CA GLU A 209 22.69 22.66 -1.36
C GLU A 209 23.92 21.75 -1.38
N GLU A 210 25.12 22.32 -1.26
CA GLU A 210 26.36 21.57 -1.08
C GLU A 210 26.83 21.70 0.36
N GLU A 211 27.01 20.56 1.02
CA GLU A 211 27.37 20.48 2.43
C GLU A 211 28.58 19.57 2.64
N LYS A 212 29.13 19.58 3.85
CA LYS A 212 30.25 18.71 4.23
C LYS A 212 29.96 17.97 5.53
N ALA A 213 29.97 16.64 5.46
CA ALA A 213 29.92 15.79 6.64
C ALA A 213 31.26 15.80 7.36
N VAL A 214 31.21 15.92 8.70
CA VAL A 214 32.37 15.87 9.59
C VAL A 214 32.10 14.84 10.67
N LYS A 215 32.99 13.85 10.84
CA LYS A 215 32.83 12.71 11.76
C LYS A 215 31.52 11.95 11.55
N GLY A 216 31.06 11.85 10.31
CA GLY A 216 29.77 11.25 9.98
C GLY A 216 28.57 12.03 10.50
N GLU A 217 28.75 13.28 10.92
CA GLU A 217 27.64 14.17 11.28
C GLU A 217 27.46 15.22 10.20
N LEU A 218 26.20 15.49 9.88
CA LEU A 218 25.77 16.50 8.95
C LEU A 218 24.59 17.26 9.58
N SER A 219 24.73 18.56 9.75
CA SER A 219 23.65 19.42 10.20
C SER A 219 23.49 20.58 9.24
N GLY A 220 22.25 21.01 8.99
CA GLY A 220 21.97 22.11 8.08
C GLY A 220 20.59 22.68 8.28
N GLU A 221 20.30 23.74 7.54
CA GLU A 221 19.01 24.42 7.54
C GLU A 221 18.58 24.65 6.08
N ILE A 222 17.39 24.16 5.70
CA ILE A 222 16.87 24.31 4.35
C ILE A 222 15.44 24.86 4.39
N SER A 223 15.16 25.87 3.57
CA SER A 223 13.83 26.49 3.56
C SER A 223 12.83 25.68 2.71
N LEU A 224 11.64 25.46 3.27
CA LEU A 224 10.50 24.74 2.70
C LEU A 224 9.51 25.67 1.98
N LYS A 225 9.75 26.98 2.04
CA LYS A 225 8.83 28.02 1.56
C LYS A 225 8.51 27.85 0.07
N GLY A 226 7.23 28.00 -0.27
CA GLY A 226 6.71 27.96 -1.65
C GLY A 226 6.23 26.59 -2.12
N HIS A 227 6.31 25.55 -1.28
CA HIS A 227 6.00 24.17 -1.66
C HIS A 227 5.14 23.45 -0.62
N THR A 228 4.29 22.53 -1.09
CA THR A 228 3.31 21.83 -0.25
C THR A 228 3.93 20.71 0.60
N GLY A 229 4.94 19.99 0.10
CA GLY A 229 5.43 18.75 0.73
C GLY A 229 4.48 17.56 0.50
N ALA A 230 4.68 16.39 1.11
CA ALA A 230 5.72 16.07 2.08
C ALA A 230 7.12 16.17 1.45
N PHE A 231 8.13 16.37 2.30
CA PHE A 231 9.51 16.52 1.85
C PHE A 231 10.38 15.33 2.25
N SER A 232 11.36 15.07 1.39
CA SER A 232 12.47 14.17 1.70
C SER A 232 13.79 14.82 1.31
N LEU A 233 14.85 14.50 2.04
CA LEU A 233 16.22 14.87 1.70
C LEU A 233 16.85 13.75 0.86
N TYR A 234 17.40 14.13 -0.30
CA TYR A 234 18.19 13.27 -1.18
C TYR A 234 19.66 13.66 -1.04
N LEU A 235 20.47 12.77 -0.51
CA LEU A 235 21.89 12.98 -0.28
C LEU A 235 22.66 12.25 -1.36
N THR A 236 23.64 12.90 -1.98
CA THR A 236 24.52 12.28 -2.98
C THR A 236 25.98 12.69 -2.75
N THR A 237 26.88 11.72 -2.63
CA THR A 237 28.32 11.98 -2.54
C THR A 237 28.92 12.29 -3.92
N PRO A 238 30.10 12.96 -3.99
CA PRO A 238 30.81 13.16 -5.26
C PRO A 238 31.17 11.87 -5.98
N THR A 239 31.19 10.76 -5.25
CA THR A 239 31.50 9.43 -5.76
C THR A 239 30.26 8.62 -6.16
N GLY A 240 29.06 9.21 -6.04
CA GLY A 240 27.80 8.69 -6.54
C GLY A 240 26.93 7.97 -5.51
N GLU A 241 27.44 7.72 -4.31
CA GLU A 241 26.64 7.04 -3.28
C GLU A 241 25.45 7.92 -2.87
N THR A 242 24.25 7.33 -2.83
CA THR A 242 23.03 8.04 -2.46
C THR A 242 22.44 7.57 -1.15
N ALA A 243 21.71 8.44 -0.47
CA ALA A 243 20.79 8.10 0.60
C ALA A 243 19.56 9.00 0.52
N ASN A 244 18.43 8.52 1.03
CA ASN A 244 17.22 9.30 1.15
C ASN A 244 16.64 9.20 2.56
N ILE A 245 16.20 10.34 3.10
CA ILE A 245 15.53 10.47 4.39
C ILE A 245 14.22 11.22 4.17
N ASP A 246 13.11 10.64 4.57
CA ASP A 246 11.83 11.36 4.66
C ASP A 246 11.82 12.29 5.87
N ILE A 247 11.25 13.49 5.70
CA ILE A 247 11.07 14.46 6.78
C ILE A 247 9.63 14.36 7.28
N PRO A 248 9.39 13.79 8.47
CA PRO A 248 8.03 13.57 8.93
C PRO A 248 7.31 14.88 9.23
N LEU A 249 5.99 14.89 9.03
CA LEU A 249 5.10 16.02 9.34
C LEU A 249 5.48 17.33 8.62
N SER A 250 6.01 17.20 7.40
CA SER A 250 6.55 18.32 6.61
C SER A 250 5.59 18.86 5.54
N LYS A 251 4.37 18.30 5.45
CA LYS A 251 3.31 18.86 4.61
C LYS A 251 2.87 20.23 5.14
N ILE A 252 2.44 21.12 4.26
CA ILE A 252 2.04 22.49 4.64
C ILE A 252 0.93 22.48 5.71
N SER A 253 -0.06 21.59 5.56
CA SER A 253 -1.16 21.41 6.51
C SER A 253 -0.71 20.90 7.90
N GLU A 254 0.49 20.33 7.99
CA GLU A 254 1.05 19.74 9.22
C GLU A 254 2.06 20.66 9.89
N ARG A 255 2.88 21.37 9.10
CA ARG A 255 3.95 22.24 9.60
C ARG A 255 3.51 23.65 9.98
N GLU A 256 2.38 24.12 9.45
CA GLU A 256 1.82 25.38 9.93
C GLU A 256 1.41 25.21 11.40
N PRO A 257 1.72 26.17 12.29
CA PRO A 257 1.22 26.13 13.65
C PRO A 257 -0.26 26.48 13.71
N LEU A 258 -0.95 25.94 14.71
CA LEU A 258 -2.24 26.46 15.15
C LEU A 258 -1.99 27.46 16.28
N VAL A 259 -2.28 28.73 16.01
CA VAL A 259 -2.20 29.80 17.02
C VAL A 259 -3.50 29.84 17.82
N VAL A 260 -3.38 29.69 19.13
CA VAL A 260 -4.52 29.64 20.05
C VAL A 260 -4.42 30.75 21.08
N LYS A 261 -5.49 31.53 21.19
CA LYS A 261 -5.72 32.52 22.24
C LYS A 261 -6.45 31.86 23.40
N ALA A 262 -5.68 31.41 24.37
CA ALA A 262 -6.14 30.61 25.49
C ALA A 262 -6.16 31.46 26.76
N LEU A 263 -7.27 32.16 27.00
CA LEU A 263 -7.57 32.87 28.26
C LEU A 263 -6.34 33.63 28.79
N GLY A 264 -6.00 34.76 28.15
CA GLY A 264 -4.89 35.63 28.58
C GLY A 264 -3.49 35.20 28.12
N LYS A 265 -3.36 34.01 27.54
CA LYS A 265 -2.10 33.49 26.96
C LYS A 265 -2.26 33.17 25.49
N VAL A 266 -1.16 33.25 24.75
CA VAL A 266 -1.11 32.87 23.35
C VAL A 266 -0.16 31.69 23.18
N TYR A 267 -0.67 30.60 22.61
CA TYR A 267 0.07 29.38 22.34
C TYR A 267 0.16 29.11 20.85
N GLU A 268 1.25 28.46 20.46
CA GLU A 268 1.35 27.76 19.20
C GLU A 268 1.37 26.26 19.45
N ILE A 269 0.56 25.54 18.67
CA ILE A 269 0.52 24.08 18.65
C ILE A 269 1.07 23.65 17.29
N HIS A 270 2.10 22.81 17.31
CA HIS A 270 2.80 22.30 16.13
C HIS A 270 2.65 20.78 16.06
N ALA A 271 2.51 20.21 14.85
CA ALA A 271 2.57 18.76 14.70
C ALA A 271 4.02 18.27 14.68
N ALA A 272 4.90 19.00 13.98
CA ALA A 272 6.34 18.70 13.91
C ALA A 272 7.11 19.27 15.12
N PRO A 273 8.30 18.71 15.43
CA PRO A 273 9.15 19.23 16.50
C PRO A 273 9.55 20.69 16.28
N THR A 274 9.52 21.49 17.35
CA THR A 274 9.92 22.91 17.33
C THR A 274 10.62 23.32 18.63
N SER A 275 11.51 24.32 18.58
CA SER A 275 12.34 24.68 19.73
C SER A 275 11.56 25.34 20.87
N GLY A 276 11.78 24.83 22.08
CA GLY A 276 11.17 25.35 23.31
C GLY A 276 9.71 24.95 23.51
N ALA A 277 9.19 24.02 22.70
CA ALA A 277 7.88 23.43 22.88
C ALA A 277 7.93 22.22 23.82
N VAL A 278 6.83 21.97 24.50
CA VAL A 278 6.62 20.76 25.30
C VAL A 278 5.83 19.76 24.48
N LYS A 279 6.27 18.50 24.47
CA LYS A 279 5.58 17.41 23.75
C LYS A 279 4.40 16.91 24.57
N ALA A 280 3.21 16.85 23.96
CA ALA A 280 2.00 16.29 24.55
C ALA A 280 1.24 15.48 23.49
N ARG A 281 1.21 14.15 23.66
CA ARG A 281 0.48 13.21 22.80
C ARG A 281 0.77 13.38 21.30
N GLY A 282 2.06 13.44 20.95
CA GLY A 282 2.55 13.65 19.59
C GLY A 282 2.64 15.12 19.14
N LEU A 283 1.94 16.05 19.78
CA LEU A 283 1.99 17.48 19.44
C LEU A 283 3.07 18.24 20.23
N TYR A 284 3.54 19.35 19.68
CA TYR A 284 4.53 20.25 20.29
C TYR A 284 3.89 21.60 20.60
N ILE A 285 3.78 21.94 21.89
CA ILE A 285 3.03 23.10 22.36
C ILE A 285 3.96 24.11 23.02
N LYS A 286 3.88 25.38 22.60
CA LYS A 286 4.71 26.48 23.11
C LYS A 286 3.89 27.72 23.40
N GLN A 287 4.10 28.33 24.57
CA GLN A 287 3.56 29.67 24.84
C GLN A 287 4.43 30.71 24.13
N VAL A 288 3.82 31.51 23.26
CA VAL A 288 4.53 32.53 22.46
C VAL A 288 4.18 33.96 22.86
N GLY A 289 3.16 34.15 23.70
CA GLY A 289 2.77 35.47 24.14
C GLY A 289 1.70 35.49 25.23
N VAL A 290 1.21 36.70 25.46
CA VAL A 290 0.10 37.02 26.37
C VAL A 290 -0.83 37.99 25.66
N GLU A 291 -2.11 37.97 26.03
CA GLU A 291 -3.10 38.90 25.54
C GLU A 291 -3.94 39.46 26.69
N THR A 292 -4.57 40.61 26.47
CA THR A 292 -5.46 41.20 27.48
C THR A 292 -6.75 40.39 27.57
N SER A 293 -6.97 39.72 28.71
CA SER A 293 -8.18 38.96 29.00
C SER A 293 -8.63 39.19 30.45
N PRO A 294 -9.94 39.13 30.76
CA PRO A 294 -10.42 39.13 32.14
C PRO A 294 -10.17 37.79 32.85
N LEU A 295 -9.67 36.77 32.13
CA LEU A 295 -9.45 35.40 32.59
C LEU A 295 -8.02 34.97 32.23
N GLU A 296 -7.39 34.16 33.07
CA GLU A 296 -6.08 33.56 32.80
C GLU A 296 -6.10 32.04 33.01
N VAL A 297 -5.65 31.25 32.03
CA VAL A 297 -5.42 29.80 32.22
C VAL A 297 -4.01 29.51 32.70
N SER A 298 -3.85 28.54 33.60
CA SER A 298 -2.54 28.10 34.10
C SER A 298 -1.64 27.56 32.99
N ASP A 299 -2.15 26.60 32.22
CA ASP A 299 -1.46 25.90 31.14
C ASP A 299 -2.49 25.09 30.33
N ILE A 300 -2.14 24.71 29.09
CA ILE A 300 -3.00 23.91 28.21
C ILE A 300 -2.53 22.46 28.05
N THR A 301 -1.40 22.10 28.67
CA THR A 301 -0.81 20.75 28.61
C THR A 301 -0.96 19.94 29.90
N SER A 302 -1.61 20.55 30.90
CA SER A 302 -1.87 20.00 32.22
C SER A 302 -3.30 20.33 32.64
N LYS A 303 -3.75 19.81 33.80
CA LYS A 303 -5.11 20.07 34.28
C LYS A 303 -5.35 21.58 34.43
N PRO A 304 -6.33 22.17 33.73
CA PRO A 304 -6.47 23.60 33.62
C PRO A 304 -7.01 24.23 34.90
N VAL A 305 -6.38 25.34 35.28
CA VAL A 305 -6.80 26.20 36.39
C VAL A 305 -7.04 27.59 35.84
N ILE A 306 -8.25 28.11 36.01
CA ILE A 306 -8.66 29.42 35.49
C ILE A 306 -8.68 30.43 36.63
N LYS A 307 -7.98 31.55 36.43
CA LYS A 307 -7.86 32.67 37.36
C LYS A 307 -8.62 33.89 36.82
N ILE A 308 -9.36 34.55 37.70
CA ILE A 308 -10.07 35.79 37.38
C ILE A 308 -9.14 36.99 37.54
N LEU A 309 -8.96 37.77 36.48
CA LEU A 309 -8.12 38.97 36.47
C LEU A 309 -8.93 40.27 36.63
N SER A 310 -10.21 40.26 36.26
CA SER A 310 -11.12 41.41 36.36
C SER A 310 -12.50 40.96 36.83
N PRO A 311 -13.31 41.83 37.46
CA PRO A 311 -14.66 41.44 37.89
C PRO A 311 -15.50 40.94 36.71
N LEU A 312 -16.25 39.85 36.91
CA LEU A 312 -17.14 39.26 35.91
C LEU A 312 -18.48 38.91 36.55
N ASP A 313 -19.57 39.24 35.87
CA ASP A 313 -20.92 38.98 36.38
C ASP A 313 -21.25 37.49 36.23
N ILE A 314 -20.93 36.92 35.07
CA ILE A 314 -21.22 35.53 34.72
C ILE A 314 -20.07 34.96 33.90
N VAL A 315 -19.67 33.73 34.22
CA VAL A 315 -18.78 32.90 33.39
C VAL A 315 -19.44 31.54 33.22
N LEU A 316 -19.59 31.12 31.96
CA LEU A 316 -19.99 29.77 31.58
C LEU A 316 -18.79 29.08 30.93
N VAL A 317 -18.37 27.96 31.50
CA VAL A 317 -17.33 27.08 30.94
C VAL A 317 -18.00 25.82 30.42
N VAL A 318 -17.83 25.53 29.13
CA VAL A 318 -18.23 24.27 28.50
C VAL A 318 -16.98 23.43 28.32
N VAL A 319 -16.95 22.28 28.97
CA VAL A 319 -15.89 21.26 28.84
C VAL A 319 -16.35 20.28 27.77
N TYR A 320 -15.79 20.36 26.57
CA TYR A 320 -16.12 19.47 25.47
C TYR A 320 -15.05 18.38 25.31
N ASP A 321 -15.43 17.12 25.50
CA ASP A 321 -14.55 15.98 25.25
C ASP A 321 -14.53 15.64 23.76
N LEU A 322 -13.36 15.79 23.12
CA LEU A 322 -13.19 15.53 21.69
C LEU A 322 -13.37 14.06 21.33
N LEU A 323 -13.14 13.14 22.25
CA LEU A 323 -13.25 11.71 21.98
C LEU A 323 -14.71 11.25 21.97
N SER A 324 -15.47 11.56 23.03
CA SER A 324 -16.87 11.14 23.15
C SER A 324 -17.85 12.09 22.45
N GLY A 325 -17.49 13.36 22.31
CA GLY A 325 -18.36 14.45 21.88
C GLY A 325 -19.38 14.89 22.95
N LYS A 326 -19.19 14.45 24.20
CA LYS A 326 -19.99 14.92 25.34
C LYS A 326 -19.50 16.27 25.81
N LYS A 327 -20.42 17.05 26.41
CA LYS A 327 -20.12 18.33 27.02
C LYS A 327 -20.62 18.41 28.45
N GLU A 328 -19.89 19.15 29.28
CA GLU A 328 -20.31 19.52 30.63
C GLU A 328 -20.27 21.05 30.78
N GLU A 329 -21.28 21.62 31.45
CA GLU A 329 -21.44 23.07 31.59
C GLU A 329 -21.27 23.48 33.06
N HIS A 330 -20.34 24.40 33.32
CA HIS A 330 -20.08 24.95 34.66
C HIS A 330 -20.37 26.45 34.67
N TYR A 331 -21.30 26.85 35.52
CA TYR A 331 -21.78 28.22 35.64
C TYR A 331 -21.25 28.87 36.91
N TYR A 332 -20.72 30.09 36.77
CA TYR A 332 -20.15 30.87 37.86
C TYR A 332 -20.68 32.30 37.80
N THR A 333 -21.01 32.89 38.96
CA THR A 333 -21.56 34.25 39.07
C THR A 333 -20.80 35.09 40.09
N ASP A 334 -20.90 36.42 39.98
CA ASP A 334 -20.36 37.40 40.93
C ASP A 334 -18.85 37.23 41.24
N LEU A 335 -18.07 37.03 40.18
CA LEU A 335 -16.67 36.67 40.25
C LEU A 335 -15.77 37.89 40.50
N LYS A 336 -14.88 37.75 41.48
CA LYS A 336 -13.94 38.79 41.92
C LYS A 336 -12.51 38.52 41.45
N PRO A 337 -11.70 39.56 41.16
CA PRO A 337 -10.29 39.40 40.84
C PRO A 337 -9.53 38.57 41.88
N GLY A 338 -8.67 37.67 41.41
CA GLY A 338 -7.87 36.77 42.24
C GLY A 338 -8.53 35.43 42.58
N GLN A 339 -9.83 35.26 42.30
CA GLN A 339 -10.48 33.95 42.41
C GLN A 339 -9.93 32.97 41.38
N VAL A 340 -9.91 31.69 41.75
CA VAL A 340 -9.37 30.61 40.94
C VAL A 340 -10.30 29.41 41.01
N PHE A 341 -10.58 28.77 39.89
CA PHE A 341 -11.31 27.51 39.82
C PHE A 341 -10.56 26.49 38.98
N LYS A 342 -10.63 25.23 39.42
CA LYS A 342 -10.08 24.08 38.69
C LYS A 342 -11.19 23.52 37.83
N VAL A 343 -10.90 23.33 36.55
CA VAL A 343 -11.83 22.67 35.64
C VAL A 343 -11.40 21.20 35.57
N ASP A 344 -12.30 20.29 35.94
CA ASP A 344 -11.99 18.87 35.82
C ASP A 344 -12.18 18.45 34.37
N THR A 345 -11.15 17.81 33.81
CA THR A 345 -11.15 17.30 32.44
C THR A 345 -11.08 15.78 32.53
N SER A 346 -12.17 15.10 32.19
CA SER A 346 -12.27 13.63 32.22
C SER A 346 -11.50 12.97 31.07
N SER A 347 -11.24 13.71 29.98
CA SER A 347 -10.55 13.24 28.78
C SER A 347 -9.22 13.98 28.56
N PRO A 348 -8.19 13.29 28.03
CA PRO A 348 -6.91 13.92 27.69
C PRO A 348 -6.98 14.85 26.46
N TYR A 349 -8.09 14.80 25.70
CA TYR A 349 -8.34 15.67 24.53
C TYR A 349 -9.64 16.45 24.77
N THR A 350 -9.50 17.68 25.24
CA THR A 350 -10.66 18.50 25.63
C THR A 350 -10.59 19.88 24.95
N ILE A 351 -11.73 20.49 24.64
CA ILE A 351 -11.83 21.91 24.33
C ILE A 351 -12.63 22.59 25.43
N LEU A 352 -12.05 23.62 26.04
CA LEU A 352 -12.74 24.53 26.93
C LEU A 352 -13.29 25.69 26.12
N LEU A 353 -14.61 25.79 26.05
CA LEU A 353 -15.27 26.98 25.52
C LEU A 353 -15.71 27.83 26.70
N VAL A 354 -15.28 29.10 26.74
CA VAL A 354 -15.55 29.99 27.87
C VAL A 354 -16.26 31.23 27.37
N GLY A 355 -17.51 31.39 27.80
CA GLY A 355 -18.28 32.62 27.66
C GLY A 355 -18.22 33.40 28.96
N ALA A 356 -17.86 34.67 28.91
CA ALA A 356 -17.82 35.54 30.09
C ALA A 356 -18.46 36.89 29.81
N MET A 357 -19.12 37.47 30.81
CA MET A 357 -19.76 38.78 30.67
C MET A 357 -19.55 39.66 31.90
N ASN A 358 -19.45 40.96 31.67
CA ASN A 358 -19.50 42.00 32.69
C ASN A 358 -20.24 43.22 32.13
N LYS A 359 -21.38 43.56 32.72
CA LYS A 359 -22.25 44.68 32.29
C LYS A 359 -22.51 44.62 30.77
N LYS A 360 -21.82 45.43 29.98
CA LYS A 360 -22.00 45.52 28.51
C LYS A 360 -20.91 44.80 27.68
N LYS A 361 -19.91 44.20 28.31
CA LYS A 361 -18.81 43.51 27.61
C LYS A 361 -19.00 42.01 27.69
N PHE A 362 -18.83 41.35 26.55
CA PHE A 362 -18.85 39.90 26.42
C PHE A 362 -17.49 39.43 25.91
N TYR A 363 -17.09 38.25 26.35
CA TYR A 363 -15.83 37.61 25.99
C TYR A 363 -16.09 36.15 25.67
N GLU A 364 -15.38 35.64 24.68
CA GLU A 364 -15.52 34.27 24.22
C GLU A 364 -14.15 33.70 23.89
N TYR A 365 -13.90 32.47 24.34
CA TYR A 365 -12.63 31.78 24.16
C TYR A 365 -12.86 30.32 23.79
N ALA A 366 -11.99 29.78 22.94
CA ALA A 366 -11.88 28.35 22.67
C ALA A 366 -10.45 27.91 22.97
N THR A 367 -10.29 27.09 24.00
CA THR A 367 -8.98 26.68 24.53
C THR A 367 -8.87 25.15 24.50
N PRO A 368 -8.10 24.56 23.57
CA PRO A 368 -7.81 23.14 23.59
C PRO A 368 -6.89 22.81 24.77
N ILE A 369 -7.17 21.69 25.43
CA ILE A 369 -6.41 21.13 26.53
C ILE A 369 -5.95 19.73 26.11
N ILE A 370 -4.65 19.56 25.96
CA ILE A 370 -4.02 18.30 25.52
C ILE A 370 -3.08 17.82 26.64
N LEU A 371 -3.55 16.86 27.44
CA LEU A 371 -2.81 16.44 28.63
C LEU A 371 -1.56 15.63 28.27
N GLN A 372 -0.41 16.03 28.82
CA GLN A 372 0.82 15.25 28.74
C GLN A 372 0.63 13.86 29.36
N SER A 373 1.21 12.85 28.72
CA SER A 373 1.43 11.54 29.32
C SER A 373 2.80 11.49 29.98
N LYS A 374 2.90 10.83 31.15
CA LYS A 374 4.19 10.51 31.75
C LYS A 374 4.73 9.26 31.05
N PRO A 375 6.00 9.24 30.59
CA PRO A 375 6.61 8.04 30.03
C PRO A 375 6.52 6.87 31.02
N LYS A 376 5.97 5.74 30.56
CA LYS A 376 5.84 4.52 31.35
C LYS A 376 6.73 3.39 30.82
N LEU A 377 7.31 3.55 29.63
CA LEU A 377 8.20 2.56 29.03
C LEU A 377 9.62 3.11 28.93
N SER A 378 10.61 2.26 29.18
CA SER A 378 12.01 2.56 28.86
C SER A 378 12.66 1.38 28.13
N ILE A 379 13.67 1.71 27.32
CA ILE A 379 14.43 0.75 26.53
C ILE A 379 15.93 0.94 26.75
N GLU A 380 16.61 -0.16 27.06
CA GLU A 380 18.07 -0.24 27.15
C GLU A 380 18.60 -1.27 26.14
N LEU A 381 19.57 -0.83 25.34
CA LEU A 381 20.25 -1.66 24.35
C LEU A 381 21.65 -1.09 24.07
N PRO A 382 22.63 -1.93 23.69
CA PRO A 382 23.99 -1.48 23.37
C PRO A 382 24.00 -0.65 22.09
N SER A 383 24.78 0.43 22.05
CA SER A 383 24.93 1.26 20.84
C SER A 383 25.69 0.55 19.72
N LYS A 384 26.54 -0.42 20.07
CA LYS A 384 27.39 -1.17 19.13
C LYS A 384 27.57 -2.62 19.60
N ILE A 385 27.50 -3.57 18.66
CA ILE A 385 27.76 -4.99 18.87
C ILE A 385 28.64 -5.57 17.74
N GLU A 386 29.49 -6.54 18.07
CA GLU A 386 30.37 -7.22 17.10
C GLU A 386 29.80 -8.58 16.64
N SER A 387 28.67 -8.99 17.22
CA SER A 387 27.96 -10.22 16.90
C SER A 387 26.53 -9.91 16.46
N SER A 388 25.87 -10.86 15.82
CA SER A 388 24.46 -10.75 15.47
C SER A 388 23.48 -10.87 16.64
N ARG A 389 23.96 -11.06 17.88
CA ARG A 389 23.08 -11.18 19.05
C ARG A 389 22.90 -9.83 19.72
N LEU A 390 21.66 -9.33 19.69
CA LEU A 390 21.23 -8.12 20.38
C LEU A 390 20.53 -8.48 21.68
N LYS A 391 21.00 -7.92 22.80
CA LYS A 391 20.28 -7.94 24.07
C LYS A 391 19.51 -6.65 24.24
N LEU A 392 18.19 -6.76 24.38
CA LEU A 392 17.25 -5.66 24.56
C LEU A 392 16.56 -5.81 25.91
N VAL A 393 16.52 -4.73 26.68
CA VAL A 393 15.84 -4.67 27.97
C VAL A 393 14.75 -3.63 27.91
N LEU A 394 13.52 -4.05 28.20
CA LEU A 394 12.35 -3.19 28.34
C LEU A 394 11.95 -3.14 29.80
N HIS A 395 11.59 -1.95 30.28
CA HIS A 395 11.08 -1.78 31.63
C HIS A 395 9.82 -0.94 31.65
N SER A 396 8.83 -1.39 32.42
CA SER A 396 7.63 -0.62 32.71
C SER A 396 7.12 -0.89 34.13
N PRO A 397 6.70 0.13 34.90
CA PRO A 397 6.15 -0.06 36.25
C PRO A 397 4.72 -0.62 36.24
N GLU A 398 4.06 -0.63 35.08
CA GLU A 398 2.68 -1.11 34.90
C GLU A 398 2.64 -2.06 33.70
N LYS A 399 1.52 -2.77 33.54
CA LYS A 399 1.33 -3.68 32.41
C LYS A 399 0.99 -2.90 31.13
N ILE A 400 1.87 -2.98 30.14
CA ILE A 400 1.75 -2.27 28.86
C ILE A 400 1.88 -3.26 27.70
N LYS A 401 1.03 -3.11 26.68
CA LYS A 401 1.17 -3.83 25.41
C LYS A 401 2.25 -3.14 24.57
N CYS A 402 3.19 -3.90 24.03
CA CYS A 402 4.26 -3.41 23.19
C CYS A 402 4.27 -4.08 21.82
N ILE A 403 4.59 -3.30 20.79
CA ILE A 403 4.99 -3.80 19.47
C ILE A 403 6.44 -3.37 19.25
N LEU A 404 7.34 -4.36 19.16
CA LEU A 404 8.75 -4.18 18.85
C LEU A 404 8.96 -4.33 17.34
N LEU A 405 9.55 -3.32 16.73
CA LEU A 405 9.94 -3.30 15.32
C LEU A 405 11.46 -3.10 15.21
N ILE A 406 12.15 -4.01 14.55
CA ILE A 406 13.58 -3.88 14.23
C ILE A 406 13.75 -3.93 12.73
N GLU A 407 14.40 -2.91 12.17
CA GLU A 407 14.60 -2.77 10.72
C GLU A 407 16.01 -2.24 10.39
N ASP A 408 16.46 -2.41 9.14
CA ASP A 408 17.67 -1.73 8.65
C ASP A 408 17.37 -0.22 8.55
N VAL A 409 18.27 0.65 9.01
CA VAL A 409 18.01 2.10 8.98
C VAL A 409 17.74 2.66 7.58
N ARG A 410 18.16 1.95 6.53
CA ARG A 410 17.92 2.30 5.12
C ARG A 410 16.49 2.06 4.69
N THR A 411 15.74 1.19 5.36
CA THR A 411 14.30 1.10 5.17
C THR A 411 13.63 2.19 6.01
N GLN A 412 12.55 2.74 5.47
CA GLN A 412 11.76 3.76 6.14
C GLN A 412 10.40 3.21 6.55
N HIS A 413 9.89 3.77 7.64
CA HIS A 413 8.65 3.43 8.32
C HIS A 413 7.93 4.71 8.74
N GLU A 414 6.61 4.80 8.56
CA GLU A 414 5.81 5.94 9.02
C GLU A 414 5.33 5.68 10.47
N SER A 415 5.50 6.64 11.38
CA SER A 415 5.20 6.41 12.79
C SER A 415 3.71 6.55 13.14
N LEU A 416 3.24 5.75 14.11
CA LEU A 416 1.91 5.91 14.70
C LEU A 416 1.76 7.24 15.47
N GLU A 417 2.82 7.72 16.12
CA GLU A 417 2.79 9.00 16.84
C GLU A 417 2.69 10.18 15.86
N GLU A 418 3.35 10.09 14.70
CA GLU A 418 3.22 11.07 13.62
C GLU A 418 1.78 11.10 13.07
N LYS A 419 1.19 9.93 12.80
CA LYS A 419 -0.22 9.82 12.39
C LYS A 419 -1.16 10.44 13.43
N LEU A 420 -0.92 10.20 14.73
CA LEU A 420 -1.70 10.78 15.82
C LEU A 420 -1.60 12.31 15.84
N ALA A 421 -0.40 12.86 15.70
CA ALA A 421 -0.15 14.30 15.67
C ALA A 421 -0.89 14.97 14.51
N SER A 422 -0.74 14.43 13.29
CA SER A 422 -1.40 14.95 12.08
C SER A 422 -2.94 14.93 12.22
N LYS A 423 -3.50 13.79 12.68
CA LYS A 423 -4.96 13.65 12.88
C LYS A 423 -5.50 14.58 13.96
N THR A 424 -4.80 14.71 15.09
CA THR A 424 -5.20 15.61 16.18
C THR A 424 -5.15 17.07 15.73
N MET A 425 -4.09 17.47 15.03
CA MET A 425 -3.94 18.83 14.50
C MET A 425 -5.10 19.20 13.56
N ARG A 426 -5.49 18.28 12.66
CA ARG A 426 -6.63 18.48 11.74
C ARG A 426 -7.93 18.78 12.49
N VAL A 427 -8.28 17.95 13.48
CA VAL A 427 -9.51 18.12 14.27
C VAL A 427 -9.50 19.41 15.10
N LEU A 428 -8.35 19.80 15.66
CA LEU A 428 -8.21 21.06 16.37
C LEU A 428 -8.43 22.26 15.44
N ARG A 429 -7.86 22.24 14.23
CA ARG A 429 -8.07 23.29 13.23
C ARG A 429 -9.54 23.43 12.84
N GLU A 430 -10.20 22.32 12.53
CA GLU A 430 -11.64 22.29 12.21
C GLU A 430 -12.47 22.92 13.34
N SER A 431 -12.18 22.55 14.59
CA SER A 431 -12.85 23.10 15.78
C SER A 431 -12.66 24.62 15.93
N MET A 432 -11.50 25.15 15.55
CA MET A 432 -11.18 26.58 15.64
C MET A 432 -11.70 27.40 14.44
N ILE A 433 -11.91 26.78 13.27
CA ILE A 433 -12.56 27.44 12.11
C ILE A 433 -14.02 27.77 12.41
N GLU A 434 -14.72 26.87 13.10
CA GLU A 434 -16.10 27.12 13.55
C GLU A 434 -16.18 28.34 14.49
N PHE A 435 -15.12 28.63 15.25
CA PHE A 435 -15.04 29.85 16.05
C PHE A 435 -14.94 31.13 15.19
N THR A 436 -14.18 31.12 14.08
CA THR A 436 -13.93 32.31 13.25
C THR A 436 -15.06 32.63 12.27
N ARG A 437 -15.73 31.63 11.70
CA ARG A 437 -16.85 31.81 10.73
C ARG A 437 -18.09 32.48 11.34
N ALA A 438 -18.27 32.43 12.65
CA ALA A 438 -19.44 32.96 13.34
C ALA A 438 -19.29 34.42 13.83
N ILE A 439 -18.17 35.09 13.54
CA ILE A 439 -17.96 36.53 13.84
C ILE A 439 -18.52 37.38 12.67
N PRO A 440 -19.40 38.38 12.90
CA PRO A 440 -19.96 39.20 11.82
C PRO A 440 -18.90 39.99 11.03
N PRO A 441 -19.06 40.18 9.70
CA PRO A 441 -18.08 40.87 8.84
C PRO A 441 -17.72 42.30 9.28
N SER A 442 -18.61 42.99 10.00
CA SER A 442 -18.39 44.38 10.43
C SER A 442 -17.27 44.57 11.46
N LEU A 443 -16.85 43.51 12.15
CA LEU A 443 -15.67 43.49 13.05
C LEU A 443 -14.39 42.93 12.37
N ALA A 444 -14.54 42.19 11.26
CA ALA A 444 -13.42 41.58 10.53
C ALA A 444 -12.56 42.62 9.78
N VAL A 445 -13.16 43.74 9.35
CA VAL A 445 -12.50 44.80 8.54
C VAL A 445 -11.33 45.49 9.27
N PHE A 446 -11.21 45.38 10.59
CA PHE A 446 -10.06 45.95 11.33
C PHE A 446 -8.88 44.98 11.51
N LEU A 447 -9.04 43.69 11.21
CA LEU A 447 -8.01 42.65 11.39
C LEU A 447 -7.51 42.05 10.05
N GLU A 448 -8.17 42.35 8.92
CA GLU A 448 -7.83 41.84 7.58
C GLU A 448 -6.67 42.57 6.87
N ARG A 449 -5.50 42.61 7.50
CA ARG A 449 -4.24 42.83 6.76
C ARG A 449 -3.25 41.72 7.04
N ARG A 450 -3.57 40.53 6.54
CA ARG A 450 -2.67 39.54 5.88
C ARG A 450 -3.28 38.13 5.98
N LEU A 451 -3.99 37.70 4.95
CA LEU A 451 -4.22 36.28 4.60
C LEU A 451 -4.53 36.23 3.09
N PRO A 452 -3.81 35.43 2.27
CA PRO A 452 -4.21 35.16 0.90
C PRO A 452 -5.29 34.07 0.83
N GLU A 453 -6.21 34.25 -0.12
CA GLU A 453 -7.30 33.34 -0.51
C GLU A 453 -6.80 31.98 -1.00
N VAL A 454 -7.53 30.90 -0.67
CA VAL A 454 -8.12 29.89 -1.59
C VAL A 454 -8.67 28.76 -0.72
N LEU A 455 -9.99 28.55 -0.71
CA LEU A 455 -10.61 27.30 -0.26
C LEU A 455 -12.00 27.16 -0.89
N ALA A 456 -12.04 26.53 -2.07
CA ALA A 456 -13.23 25.87 -2.57
C ALA A 456 -13.11 24.39 -2.18
N MET A 457 -14.02 23.91 -1.34
CA MET A 457 -14.17 22.48 -1.02
C MET A 457 -15.58 22.04 -1.46
N GLU A 458 -15.62 21.14 -2.43
CA GLU A 458 -16.80 20.40 -2.84
C GLU A 458 -17.16 19.35 -1.79
N THR A 459 -18.45 19.25 -1.51
CA THR A 459 -19.07 18.42 -0.48
C THR A 459 -19.38 17.03 -1.04
N TYR A 460 -18.89 15.96 -0.40
CA TYR A 460 -19.34 14.59 -0.65
C TYR A 460 -20.28 14.14 0.47
N SER A 461 -21.44 13.63 0.07
CA SER A 461 -22.54 13.20 0.94
C SER A 461 -22.31 11.81 1.52
N GLU A 462 -22.51 11.67 2.83
CA GLU A 462 -22.60 10.40 3.55
C GLU A 462 -23.81 9.56 3.11
N SER A 463 -23.69 8.24 3.12
CA SER A 463 -24.84 7.34 3.25
C SER A 463 -24.48 6.02 3.96
N ARG A 464 -25.22 5.79 5.05
CA ARG A 464 -25.20 4.72 6.07
C ARG A 464 -25.22 3.28 5.53
N ILE A 465 -24.54 2.35 6.22
CA ILE A 465 -24.85 0.90 6.18
C ILE A 465 -24.84 0.29 7.60
N MET A 466 -25.84 -0.57 7.84
CA MET A 466 -26.15 -1.27 9.09
C MET A 466 -25.60 -2.71 9.13
N TYR A 467 -25.20 -3.13 10.33
CA TYR A 467 -24.62 -4.41 10.78
C TYR A 467 -25.41 -5.70 10.52
N ARG A 468 -24.70 -6.86 10.44
CA ARG A 468 -24.88 -8.03 11.35
C ARG A 468 -23.84 -9.18 11.16
N LEU A 469 -22.97 -9.32 12.17
CA LEU A 469 -22.51 -10.51 12.95
C LEU A 469 -22.58 -11.94 12.34
N VAL A 470 -21.50 -12.73 12.44
CA VAL A 470 -21.28 -13.83 13.44
C VAL A 470 -20.00 -14.68 13.15
N SER A 471 -19.13 -14.74 14.18
CA SER A 471 -18.16 -15.76 14.69
C SER A 471 -17.22 -16.61 13.79
N GLN A 472 -15.92 -16.28 13.89
CA GLN A 472 -14.74 -17.06 14.37
C GLN A 472 -14.79 -18.61 14.45
N ARG A 473 -13.69 -19.23 13.96
CA ARG A 473 -12.62 -19.87 14.76
C ARG A 473 -11.43 -20.21 13.85
N GLY A 474 -10.22 -19.88 14.29
CA GLY A 474 -8.97 -20.05 13.52
C GLY A 474 -8.18 -21.30 13.88
N ILE A 475 -7.19 -21.63 13.05
CA ILE A 475 -6.04 -22.50 13.36
C ILE A 475 -4.79 -21.94 12.64
N VAL A 476 -3.69 -21.96 13.37
CA VAL A 476 -2.33 -21.58 13.01
C VAL A 476 -1.67 -22.70 12.20
N THR A 477 -1.04 -22.38 11.06
CA THR A 477 0.03 -23.21 10.50
C THR A 477 1.10 -22.36 9.84
N SER A 478 2.24 -22.30 10.52
CA SER A 478 3.54 -21.88 10.01
C SER A 478 3.98 -22.74 8.82
N MET A 479 4.37 -22.13 7.70
CA MET A 479 5.19 -22.78 6.68
C MET A 479 6.53 -22.05 6.58
N GLN A 480 7.57 -22.71 7.09
CA GLN A 480 8.96 -22.33 6.87
C GLN A 480 9.34 -22.55 5.39
N PRO A 481 10.02 -21.61 4.72
CA PRO A 481 10.59 -21.87 3.41
C PRO A 481 11.83 -22.79 3.53
N LEU A 482 11.78 -23.94 2.86
CA LEU A 482 12.94 -24.82 2.68
C LEU A 482 14.07 -24.08 1.96
N ALA A 483 15.22 -23.98 2.62
CA ALA A 483 16.47 -23.59 1.98
C ALA A 483 16.99 -24.73 1.11
N PHE A 484 17.07 -24.52 -0.20
CA PHE A 484 17.78 -25.41 -1.12
C PHE A 484 19.30 -25.22 -0.95
N ALA A 485 19.95 -26.12 -0.22
CA ALA A 485 21.38 -26.34 -0.32
C ALA A 485 21.65 -27.33 -1.45
N LEU A 486 22.25 -26.88 -2.56
CA LEU A 486 22.83 -27.77 -3.57
C LEU A 486 24.29 -28.05 -3.20
N PRO A 487 24.71 -29.31 -2.98
CA PRO A 487 26.11 -29.65 -2.84
C PRO A 487 26.74 -29.77 -4.24
N ALA A 488 27.73 -28.93 -4.53
CA ALA A 488 28.60 -29.12 -5.68
C ALA A 488 29.50 -30.35 -5.45
N LYS A 489 29.22 -31.45 -6.15
CA LYS A 489 30.15 -32.58 -6.28
C LYS A 489 31.21 -32.25 -7.34
N GLY A 490 32.47 -32.18 -6.92
CA GLY A 490 33.61 -32.52 -7.78
C GLY A 490 34.74 -31.49 -7.88
N ALA A 491 35.63 -31.45 -6.87
CA ALA A 491 37.08 -31.33 -7.07
C ALA A 491 37.77 -31.65 -5.73
N ALA A 492 38.65 -32.64 -5.73
CA ALA A 492 39.39 -33.09 -4.56
C ALA A 492 40.51 -32.10 -4.20
N GLY A 493 40.69 -31.84 -2.90
CA GLY A 493 41.94 -31.30 -2.33
C GLY A 493 41.88 -29.86 -1.82
N GLY A 494 41.25 -29.66 -0.65
CA GLY A 494 41.32 -28.42 0.13
C GLY A 494 40.15 -28.35 1.11
N LYS A 495 40.40 -28.19 2.40
CA LYS A 495 39.33 -27.97 3.40
C LYS A 495 38.54 -26.73 2.97
N ALA A 496 37.37 -26.93 2.36
CA ALA A 496 36.45 -25.86 2.04
C ALA A 496 35.93 -25.28 3.35
N LEU A 497 36.40 -24.08 3.70
CA LEU A 497 35.72 -23.23 4.66
C LEU A 497 34.34 -22.93 4.04
N GLU A 498 33.26 -23.42 4.65
CA GLU A 498 31.91 -22.99 4.29
C GLU A 498 31.79 -21.51 4.68
N VAL A 499 32.07 -20.61 3.74
CA VAL A 499 31.83 -19.18 3.90
C VAL A 499 30.33 -18.98 3.70
N ALA A 500 29.64 -18.47 4.72
CA ALA A 500 28.25 -18.05 4.61
C ALA A 500 28.18 -16.94 3.54
N VAL A 501 27.57 -17.26 2.39
CA VAL A 501 27.28 -16.27 1.36
C VAL A 501 26.01 -15.54 1.79
N THR A 502 26.16 -14.27 2.12
CA THR A 502 25.03 -13.42 2.51
C THR A 502 24.20 -13.08 1.26
N LEU A 503 23.04 -13.70 1.11
CA LEU A 503 21.95 -13.17 0.29
C LEU A 503 21.36 -11.96 1.01
N GLU A 504 21.05 -10.87 0.30
CA GLU A 504 20.37 -9.65 0.81
C GLU A 504 18.99 -10.03 1.42
N ARG A 505 18.97 -10.59 2.63
CA ARG A 505 17.74 -10.82 3.39
C ARG A 505 17.52 -9.60 4.27
N GLN A 506 16.52 -8.81 3.92
CA GLN A 506 16.10 -7.67 4.71
C GLN A 506 15.26 -8.20 5.87
N LEU A 507 15.93 -8.37 7.01
CA LEU A 507 15.24 -8.78 8.21
C LEU A 507 14.52 -7.58 8.79
N ILE A 508 13.21 -7.75 8.91
CA ILE A 508 12.40 -7.02 9.87
C ILE A 508 11.88 -8.02 10.87
N LEU A 509 12.17 -7.75 12.14
CA LEU A 509 11.50 -8.42 13.24
C LEU A 509 10.36 -7.53 13.69
N LEU A 510 9.15 -8.08 13.67
CA LEU A 510 8.01 -7.51 14.36
C LEU A 510 7.54 -8.52 15.40
N GLU A 511 7.59 -8.13 16.67
CA GLU A 511 7.15 -8.95 17.80
C GLU A 511 6.12 -8.18 18.64
N GLU A 512 5.02 -8.84 18.97
CA GLU A 512 4.06 -8.35 19.95
C GLU A 512 4.39 -8.95 21.32
N LEU A 513 4.49 -8.11 22.35
CA LEU A 513 4.81 -8.55 23.71
C LEU A 513 4.09 -7.70 24.77
N GLU A 514 3.95 -8.21 25.98
CA GLU A 514 3.49 -7.43 27.15
C GLU A 514 4.68 -7.18 28.08
N VAL A 515 4.81 -5.95 28.58
CA VAL A 515 5.87 -5.54 29.51
C VAL A 515 5.23 -5.15 30.83
N GLU A 516 5.65 -5.81 31.91
CA GLU A 516 5.39 -5.43 33.30
C GLU A 516 6.66 -5.76 34.11
N GLY A 517 7.17 -4.79 34.86
CA GLY A 517 8.50 -4.87 35.44
C GLY A 517 9.58 -4.84 34.36
N THR A 518 10.58 -5.72 34.46
CA THR A 518 11.71 -5.80 33.51
C THR A 518 11.60 -7.03 32.63
N VAL A 519 11.57 -6.83 31.32
CA VAL A 519 11.57 -7.89 30.31
C VAL A 519 12.88 -7.83 29.52
N VAL A 520 13.57 -8.96 29.42
CA VAL A 520 14.79 -9.10 28.61
C VAL A 520 14.45 -9.93 27.37
N ARG A 521 14.93 -9.48 26.21
CA ARG A 521 14.84 -10.18 24.94
C ARG A 521 16.23 -10.32 24.33
N GLU A 522 16.53 -11.51 23.83
CA GLU A 522 17.70 -11.78 23.01
C GLU A 522 17.23 -12.01 21.59
N ILE A 523 17.76 -11.22 20.66
CA ILE A 523 17.32 -11.18 19.28
C ILE A 523 18.52 -11.49 18.39
N GLU A 524 18.34 -12.41 17.45
CA GLU A 524 19.34 -12.72 16.44
C GLU A 524 19.09 -11.87 15.19
N LEU A 525 19.95 -10.87 14.98
CA LEU A 525 19.99 -10.04 13.79
C LEU A 525 20.64 -10.79 12.62
N PRO A 526 20.50 -10.31 11.37
CA PRO A 526 21.25 -10.86 10.25
C PRO A 526 22.75 -10.85 10.51
N ASP A 527 23.46 -11.79 9.90
CA ASP A 527 24.92 -11.87 9.95
C ASP A 527 25.57 -10.84 9.00
N VAL A 528 25.11 -9.58 9.06
CA VAL A 528 25.49 -8.50 8.15
C VAL A 528 25.83 -7.24 8.94
N ASP A 529 26.94 -6.60 8.56
CA ASP A 529 27.31 -5.28 9.07
C ASP A 529 26.27 -4.24 8.68
N GLY A 530 25.83 -3.44 9.64
CA GLY A 530 24.73 -2.52 9.41
C GLY A 530 24.39 -1.71 10.65
N VAL A 531 23.49 -0.75 10.46
CA VAL A 531 22.83 -0.07 11.58
C VAL A 531 21.37 -0.46 11.53
N TYR A 532 20.86 -0.91 12.66
CA TYR A 532 19.47 -1.32 12.82
C TYR A 532 18.75 -0.32 13.70
N ARG A 533 17.56 0.07 13.26
CA ARG A 533 16.63 0.88 14.03
C ARG A 533 15.78 -0.06 14.87
N VAL A 534 15.70 0.22 16.17
CA VAL A 534 14.87 -0.49 17.13
C VAL A 534 13.78 0.48 17.60
N LYS A 535 12.56 0.27 17.13
CA LYS A 535 11.37 1.01 17.55
C LYS A 535 10.52 0.15 18.47
N VAL A 536 10.00 0.76 19.53
CA VAL A 536 9.02 0.13 20.42
C VAL A 536 7.83 1.05 20.58
N TYR A 537 6.67 0.56 20.20
CA TYR A 537 5.38 1.19 20.47
C TYR A 537 4.81 0.62 21.77
N GLY A 538 4.53 1.47 22.75
CA GLY A 538 3.85 1.12 24.00
C GLY A 538 2.42 1.65 24.03
N PHE A 539 1.45 0.80 24.35
CA PHE A 539 0.03 1.11 24.37
C PHE A 539 -0.58 0.88 25.77
N TYR A 540 -1.23 1.89 26.32
CA TYR A 540 -1.92 1.82 27.62
C TYR A 540 -3.05 2.84 27.68
N ASP A 541 -4.24 2.47 28.16
CA ASP A 541 -5.42 3.33 28.20
C ASP A 541 -5.69 4.05 26.86
N LEU A 542 -5.51 5.38 26.82
CA LEU A 542 -5.58 6.24 25.62
C LEU A 542 -4.20 6.76 25.18
N GLY A 543 -3.13 6.24 25.79
CA GLY A 543 -1.74 6.61 25.58
C GLY A 543 -1.03 5.74 24.55
N LEU A 544 -0.21 6.42 23.74
CA LEU A 544 0.74 5.85 22.81
C LEU A 544 2.11 6.43 23.15
N GLU A 545 3.09 5.56 23.35
CA GLU A 545 4.50 5.92 23.49
C GLU A 545 5.31 5.29 22.36
N GLU A 546 6.19 6.07 21.75
CA GLU A 546 7.19 5.57 20.80
C GLU A 546 8.58 5.80 21.36
N LEU A 547 9.37 4.73 21.40
CA LEU A 547 10.79 4.78 21.74
C LEU A 547 11.60 4.30 20.55
N GLU A 548 12.58 5.08 20.12
CA GLU A 548 13.48 4.74 19.03
C GLU A 548 14.93 4.80 19.50
N LYS A 549 15.70 3.77 19.15
CA LYS A 549 17.17 3.73 19.31
C LYS A 549 17.79 3.01 18.12
N THR A 550 19.08 3.25 17.89
CA THR A 550 19.85 2.54 16.87
C THR A 550 20.93 1.66 17.51
N VAL A 551 21.22 0.53 16.86
CA VAL A 551 22.36 -0.34 17.18
C VAL A 551 23.21 -0.57 15.94
N GLU A 552 24.51 -0.36 16.09
CA GLU A 552 25.49 -0.65 15.05
C GLU A 552 26.03 -2.08 15.20
N VAL A 553 25.84 -2.91 14.17
CA VAL A 553 26.52 -4.20 14.01
C VAL A 553 27.77 -3.94 13.18
N SER A 554 28.94 -4.09 13.80
CA SER A 554 30.23 -3.82 13.16
C SER A 554 31.18 -4.96 13.43
N LYS A 555 31.41 -5.79 12.42
CA LYS A 555 32.33 -6.92 12.49
C LYS A 555 33.75 -6.51 12.14
N PRO A 556 34.76 -7.34 12.41
CA PRO A 556 36.15 -7.05 12.01
C PRO A 556 36.37 -6.98 10.49
N LEU A 557 35.56 -7.72 9.72
CA LEU A 557 35.58 -7.73 8.25
C LEU A 557 34.21 -7.34 7.72
N ALA A 558 34.17 -6.43 6.76
CA ALA A 558 32.95 -6.00 6.08
C ALA A 558 33.17 -5.98 4.56
N LEU A 559 32.14 -6.36 3.81
CA LEU A 559 32.15 -6.33 2.35
C LEU A 559 30.75 -6.03 1.84
N GLU A 560 30.63 -5.07 0.92
CA GLU A 560 29.37 -4.71 0.28
C GLU A 560 29.59 -4.40 -1.20
N ILE A 561 28.71 -4.87 -2.07
CA ILE A 561 28.80 -4.70 -3.53
C ILE A 561 27.78 -3.65 -3.95
N ASP A 562 28.27 -2.53 -4.47
CA ASP A 562 27.45 -1.51 -5.13
C ASP A 562 27.53 -1.69 -6.63
N ALA A 563 26.45 -2.21 -7.22
CA ALA A 563 26.34 -2.44 -8.65
C ALA A 563 24.90 -2.20 -9.10
N PRO A 564 24.67 -1.87 -10.39
CA PRO A 564 23.33 -1.88 -10.95
C PRO A 564 22.69 -3.28 -10.87
N THR A 565 21.38 -3.34 -10.74
CA THR A 565 20.63 -4.61 -10.83
C THR A 565 20.54 -5.07 -12.28
N TYR A 566 20.45 -4.11 -13.21
CA TYR A 566 20.28 -4.35 -14.64
C TYR A 566 21.33 -3.60 -15.47
N ILE A 567 21.88 -4.29 -16.46
CA ILE A 567 22.78 -3.74 -17.48
C ILE A 567 22.54 -4.47 -18.80
N SER A 568 22.52 -3.76 -19.92
CA SER A 568 22.48 -4.39 -21.24
C SER A 568 23.88 -4.75 -21.71
N GLU A 569 24.01 -5.74 -22.59
CA GLU A 569 25.24 -5.92 -23.35
C GLU A 569 25.56 -4.64 -24.15
N GLY A 570 26.77 -4.11 -23.97
CA GLY A 570 27.23 -2.87 -24.62
C GLY A 570 27.01 -1.59 -23.81
N ASP A 571 26.18 -1.64 -22.76
CA ASP A 571 26.18 -0.57 -21.76
C ASP A 571 27.53 -0.56 -21.02
N LEU A 572 27.89 0.55 -20.41
CA LEU A 572 29.06 0.71 -19.55
C LEU A 572 28.59 1.19 -18.18
N ALA A 573 29.03 0.56 -17.11
CA ALA A 573 28.71 1.02 -15.75
C ALA A 573 29.87 0.74 -14.79
N GLU A 574 30.12 1.67 -13.89
CA GLU A 574 30.98 1.41 -12.74
C GLU A 574 30.24 0.60 -11.67
N ALA A 575 30.93 -0.36 -11.07
CA ALA A 575 30.51 -1.02 -9.84
C ALA A 575 31.62 -0.88 -8.80
N SER A 576 31.25 -0.72 -7.54
CA SER A 576 32.20 -0.55 -6.44
C SER A 576 32.11 -1.73 -5.47
N ILE A 577 33.27 -2.26 -5.09
CA ILE A 577 33.39 -3.24 -4.01
C ILE A 577 33.94 -2.53 -2.80
N TYR A 578 33.08 -2.27 -1.82
CA TYR A 578 33.47 -1.65 -0.56
C TYR A 578 33.97 -2.72 0.41
N TYR A 579 35.08 -2.44 1.07
CA TYR A 579 35.68 -3.34 2.04
C TYR A 579 36.11 -2.61 3.31
N ARG A 580 36.09 -3.34 4.42
CA ARG A 580 36.74 -2.97 5.68
C ARG A 580 37.43 -4.19 6.25
N CYS A 581 38.70 -4.03 6.57
CA CYS A 581 39.57 -5.10 7.06
C CYS A 581 40.42 -4.58 8.23
N LEU A 582 40.11 -5.04 9.45
CA LEU A 582 41.02 -4.86 10.58
C LEU A 582 42.25 -5.76 10.39
N GLY A 583 43.42 -5.15 10.17
CA GLY A 583 44.66 -5.85 9.83
C GLY A 583 44.81 -6.10 8.33
N ARG A 584 45.75 -6.98 7.97
CA ARG A 584 46.07 -7.28 6.56
C ARG A 584 45.24 -8.45 6.05
N GLY A 585 44.47 -8.20 5.00
CA GLY A 585 43.64 -9.19 4.34
C GLY A 585 43.92 -9.35 2.86
N VAL A 586 43.27 -10.34 2.26
CA VAL A 586 43.26 -10.57 0.81
C VAL A 586 41.81 -10.50 0.33
N LEU A 587 41.53 -9.54 -0.56
CA LEU A 587 40.26 -9.38 -1.24
C LEU A 587 40.34 -10.03 -2.62
N ARG A 588 39.43 -10.97 -2.90
CA ARG A 588 39.28 -11.64 -4.19
C ARG A 588 37.92 -11.29 -4.77
N VAL A 589 37.89 -10.80 -6.00
CA VAL A 589 36.65 -10.46 -6.71
C VAL A 589 36.61 -11.16 -8.05
N GLU A 590 35.58 -11.99 -8.24
CA GLU A 590 35.29 -12.70 -9.48
C GLU A 590 34.12 -12.02 -10.17
N TYR A 591 34.30 -11.60 -11.42
CA TYR A 591 33.23 -11.00 -12.23
C TYR A 591 33.54 -11.13 -13.73
N ALA A 592 32.54 -11.38 -14.55
CA ALA A 592 32.65 -11.43 -16.02
C ALA A 592 33.80 -12.31 -16.54
N GLY A 593 34.12 -13.42 -15.85
CA GLY A 593 35.23 -14.32 -16.17
C GLY A 593 36.63 -13.81 -15.77
N LYS A 594 36.71 -12.67 -15.09
CA LYS A 594 37.94 -12.08 -14.54
C LYS A 594 38.01 -12.36 -13.04
N VAL A 595 39.23 -12.45 -12.52
CA VAL A 595 39.52 -12.52 -11.09
C VAL A 595 40.50 -11.41 -10.74
N VAL A 596 40.10 -10.54 -9.81
CA VAL A 596 40.94 -9.49 -9.23
C VAL A 596 41.32 -9.94 -7.82
N THR A 597 42.61 -9.88 -7.47
CA THR A 597 43.08 -10.20 -6.12
C THR A 597 43.96 -9.08 -5.62
N GLU A 598 43.56 -8.46 -4.53
CA GLU A 598 44.26 -7.33 -3.91
C GLU A 598 44.61 -7.64 -2.46
N LYS A 599 45.79 -7.18 -2.03
CA LYS A 599 46.16 -7.16 -0.61
C LYS A 599 45.64 -5.85 -0.04
N ILE A 600 44.78 -5.93 0.96
CA ILE A 600 44.11 -4.77 1.54
C ILE A 600 44.39 -4.65 3.03
N GLU A 601 44.31 -3.43 3.54
CA GLU A 601 44.41 -3.09 4.96
C GLU A 601 43.52 -1.87 5.19
N GLY A 602 42.79 -1.84 6.31
CA GLY A 602 41.82 -0.78 6.60
C GLY A 602 40.58 -0.83 5.70
N SER A 603 40.04 0.34 5.37
CA SER A 603 38.79 0.51 4.63
C SER A 603 39.05 1.16 3.27
N GLY A 604 38.29 0.76 2.25
CA GLY A 604 38.46 1.29 0.91
C GLY A 604 37.45 0.75 -0.09
N ARG A 605 37.71 1.00 -1.37
CA ARG A 605 36.88 0.47 -2.47
C ARG A 605 37.72 0.08 -3.68
N ILE A 606 37.26 -0.93 -4.39
CA ILE A 606 37.76 -1.29 -5.73
C ILE A 606 36.69 -0.94 -6.76
N LEU A 607 37.09 -0.25 -7.83
CA LEU A 607 36.23 0.05 -8.96
C LEU A 607 36.30 -1.08 -10.00
N LEU A 608 35.16 -1.52 -10.47
CA LEU A 608 34.98 -2.46 -11.57
C LEU A 608 34.25 -1.75 -12.70
N VAL A 609 34.59 -2.11 -13.94
CA VAL A 609 33.84 -1.68 -15.12
C VAL A 609 33.04 -2.87 -15.63
N LEU A 610 31.72 -2.70 -15.66
CA LEU A 610 30.74 -3.65 -16.16
C LEU A 610 30.35 -3.26 -17.59
N THR A 611 30.29 -4.26 -18.47
CA THR A 611 29.89 -4.06 -19.87
C THR A 611 28.78 -4.98 -20.36
N LYS A 612 28.33 -5.90 -19.49
CA LYS A 612 27.34 -6.93 -19.78
C LYS A 612 26.80 -7.53 -18.47
N PRO A 613 25.63 -8.20 -18.51
CA PRO A 613 25.13 -9.00 -17.40
C PRO A 613 26.19 -9.96 -16.87
N THR A 614 26.30 -10.08 -15.56
CA THR A 614 27.32 -10.88 -14.88
C THR A 614 26.94 -11.12 -13.42
N THR A 615 27.58 -12.09 -12.78
CA THR A 615 27.60 -12.19 -11.32
C THR A 615 28.92 -11.63 -10.80
N ILE A 616 28.87 -10.78 -9.78
CA ILE A 616 30.01 -10.37 -8.99
C ILE A 616 30.04 -11.22 -7.72
N LYS A 617 31.16 -11.89 -7.45
CA LYS A 617 31.41 -12.58 -6.19
C LYS A 617 32.64 -11.99 -5.56
N ALA A 618 32.54 -11.50 -4.33
CA ALA A 618 33.64 -10.87 -3.64
C ALA A 618 33.87 -11.57 -2.30
N TYR A 619 35.12 -11.87 -2.00
CA TYR A 619 35.56 -12.62 -0.82
C TYR A 619 36.72 -11.90 -0.16
N LEU A 620 36.59 -11.58 1.12
CA LEU A 620 37.66 -10.99 1.92
C LEU A 620 38.07 -11.96 3.03
N GLU A 621 39.36 -12.30 3.09
CA GLU A 621 39.95 -13.14 4.12
C GLU A 621 41.03 -12.36 4.90
N SER A 622 41.01 -12.45 6.23
CA SER A 622 42.02 -11.89 7.14
C SER A 622 42.00 -12.63 8.48
N ASP A 623 43.18 -12.95 9.04
CA ASP A 623 43.33 -13.56 10.38
C ASP A 623 42.35 -14.72 10.70
N ARG A 624 42.20 -15.68 9.76
CA ARG A 624 41.28 -16.84 9.83
C ARG A 624 39.78 -16.49 9.86
N ARG A 625 39.42 -15.24 9.57
CA ARG A 625 38.05 -14.80 9.31
C ARG A 625 37.87 -14.61 7.81
N ALA A 626 36.66 -14.85 7.32
CA ALA A 626 36.30 -14.58 5.95
C ALA A 626 34.87 -14.02 5.88
N VAL A 627 34.64 -13.13 4.92
CA VAL A 627 33.32 -12.62 4.57
C VAL A 627 33.16 -12.66 3.04
N GLY A 628 31.96 -12.98 2.58
CA GLY A 628 31.65 -13.01 1.15
C GLY A 628 30.36 -12.28 0.83
N ALA A 629 30.31 -11.62 -0.33
CA ALA A 629 29.09 -11.06 -0.89
C ALA A 629 28.95 -11.46 -2.36
N VAL A 630 27.71 -11.59 -2.82
CA VAL A 630 27.39 -11.93 -4.20
C VAL A 630 26.31 -10.99 -4.71
N LYS A 631 26.52 -10.42 -5.90
CA LYS A 631 25.52 -9.62 -6.61
C LYS A 631 25.32 -10.18 -8.02
N GLU A 632 24.07 -10.51 -8.34
CA GLU A 632 23.68 -10.87 -9.70
C GLU A 632 23.22 -9.61 -10.44
N ILE A 633 23.74 -9.43 -11.66
CA ILE A 633 23.40 -8.31 -12.54
C ILE A 633 22.75 -8.90 -13.79
N LEU A 634 21.51 -8.49 -14.02
CA LEU A 634 20.60 -9.09 -14.98
C LEU A 634 20.51 -8.28 -16.27
N GLN A 635 20.06 -8.92 -17.35
CA GLN A 635 19.72 -8.25 -18.60
C GLN A 635 18.34 -7.59 -18.47
N PRO A 636 18.16 -6.29 -18.79
CA PRO A 636 16.86 -5.66 -18.84
C PRO A 636 15.90 -6.41 -19.77
N GLY A 637 14.64 -6.56 -19.34
CA GLY A 637 13.60 -7.24 -20.10
C GLY A 637 13.73 -8.76 -20.19
N LEU A 638 14.87 -9.34 -19.77
CA LEU A 638 15.07 -10.79 -19.83
C LEU A 638 14.48 -11.44 -18.58
N GLU A 639 13.42 -12.21 -18.75
CA GLU A 639 12.76 -12.93 -17.67
C GLU A 639 12.86 -14.43 -17.89
N LYS A 640 13.23 -15.16 -16.84
CA LYS A 640 13.17 -16.61 -16.84
C LYS A 640 11.72 -17.02 -16.64
N VAL A 641 11.18 -17.73 -17.60
CA VAL A 641 9.81 -18.23 -17.57
C VAL A 641 9.79 -19.72 -17.83
N THR A 642 8.77 -20.39 -17.31
CA THR A 642 8.47 -21.77 -17.68
C THR A 642 7.52 -21.74 -18.87
N ALA A 643 8.04 -22.03 -20.05
CA ALA A 643 7.21 -22.27 -21.22
C ALA A 643 6.73 -23.72 -21.17
N SER A 644 5.42 -23.92 -21.14
CA SER A 644 4.83 -25.24 -21.02
C SER A 644 4.12 -25.62 -22.30
N ARG A 645 4.35 -26.85 -22.76
CA ARG A 645 3.59 -27.47 -23.84
C ARG A 645 2.71 -28.58 -23.31
N LEU A 646 1.41 -28.46 -23.53
CA LEU A 646 0.45 -29.54 -23.26
C LEU A 646 0.40 -30.52 -24.44
N VAL A 647 0.26 -31.81 -24.15
CA VAL A 647 0.15 -32.84 -25.18
C VAL A 647 -0.97 -33.78 -24.77
N PHE A 648 -1.97 -33.91 -25.63
CA PHE A 648 -3.03 -34.89 -25.44
C PHE A 648 -2.56 -36.26 -25.94
N LEU A 649 -2.52 -37.26 -25.05
CA LEU A 649 -1.99 -38.59 -25.34
C LEU A 649 -3.11 -39.64 -25.31
N GLU A 650 -3.23 -40.37 -26.41
CA GLU A 650 -4.09 -41.54 -26.55
C GLU A 650 -3.27 -42.83 -26.42
N GLU A 651 -3.95 -43.96 -26.30
CA GLU A 651 -3.32 -45.28 -26.27
C GLU A 651 -2.43 -45.50 -27.50
N GLY A 652 -1.21 -45.96 -27.28
CA GLY A 652 -0.18 -46.13 -28.30
C GLY A 652 0.67 -44.89 -28.57
N ALA A 653 0.31 -43.71 -28.05
CA ALA A 653 1.11 -42.50 -28.22
C ALA A 653 2.47 -42.61 -27.50
N VAL A 654 3.52 -42.13 -28.18
CA VAL A 654 4.89 -42.08 -27.67
C VAL A 654 5.34 -40.64 -27.64
N ILE A 655 5.89 -40.21 -26.50
CA ILE A 655 6.53 -38.90 -26.39
C ILE A 655 7.89 -39.02 -25.72
N GLU A 656 8.77 -38.10 -26.08
CA GLU A 656 10.12 -38.01 -25.56
C GLU A 656 10.44 -36.55 -25.22
N ALA A 657 10.84 -36.30 -23.97
CA ALA A 657 11.30 -35.00 -23.51
C ALA A 657 12.16 -35.17 -22.24
N PRO A 658 13.04 -34.21 -21.91
CA PRO A 658 13.87 -34.28 -20.72
C PRO A 658 13.07 -34.47 -19.43
N ARG A 659 11.90 -33.81 -19.33
CA ARG A 659 10.96 -33.90 -18.21
C ARG A 659 9.54 -33.89 -18.72
N ILE A 660 8.73 -34.85 -18.29
CA ILE A 660 7.34 -35.05 -18.70
C ILE A 660 6.48 -35.19 -17.44
N LEU A 661 5.57 -34.24 -17.21
CA LEU A 661 4.53 -34.38 -16.19
C LEU A 661 3.30 -35.00 -16.83
N VAL A 662 2.93 -36.20 -16.40
CA VAL A 662 1.74 -36.91 -16.87
C VAL A 662 0.60 -36.74 -15.86
N TYR A 663 -0.54 -36.29 -16.35
CA TYR A 663 -1.76 -36.08 -15.59
C TYR A 663 -2.77 -37.17 -15.96
N GLY A 664 -3.03 -38.09 -15.02
CA GLY A 664 -4.10 -39.09 -15.12
C GLY A 664 -5.50 -38.48 -14.89
N SER A 665 -5.53 -37.30 -14.26
CA SER A 665 -6.70 -36.46 -14.01
C SER A 665 -6.39 -35.02 -14.40
N VAL A 666 -7.35 -34.28 -14.96
CA VAL A 666 -7.14 -32.87 -15.37
C VAL A 666 -7.03 -31.91 -14.18
N TYR A 667 -7.57 -32.26 -13.02
CA TYR A 667 -7.74 -31.32 -11.91
C TYR A 667 -6.43 -30.80 -11.30
N PRO A 668 -5.34 -31.58 -11.14
CA PRO A 668 -4.05 -31.03 -10.71
C PRO A 668 -3.50 -29.97 -11.67
N LEU A 669 -3.60 -30.20 -12.99
CA LEU A 669 -3.19 -29.22 -13.99
C LEU A 669 -4.09 -27.97 -13.95
N VAL A 670 -5.39 -28.15 -13.81
CA VAL A 670 -6.36 -27.05 -13.67
C VAL A 670 -6.06 -26.22 -12.42
N LYS A 671 -5.68 -26.86 -11.32
CA LYS A 671 -5.27 -26.17 -10.08
C LYS A 671 -4.06 -25.26 -10.36
N GLU A 672 -2.99 -25.79 -10.97
CA GLU A 672 -1.80 -25.00 -11.31
C GLU A 672 -2.13 -23.77 -12.17
N ILE A 673 -3.02 -23.93 -13.15
CA ILE A 673 -3.45 -22.84 -14.04
C ILE A 673 -4.35 -21.84 -13.30
N ALA A 674 -5.29 -22.32 -12.48
CA ALA A 674 -6.18 -21.45 -11.71
C ALA A 674 -5.43 -20.66 -10.62
N GLU A 675 -4.40 -21.23 -10.00
CA GLU A 675 -3.54 -20.51 -9.06
C GLU A 675 -2.73 -19.41 -9.76
N SER A 676 -2.33 -19.61 -11.02
CA SER A 676 -1.67 -18.56 -11.81
C SER A 676 -2.57 -17.35 -12.14
N LEU A 677 -3.91 -17.53 -12.15
CA LEU A 677 -4.86 -16.43 -12.31
C LEU A 677 -4.85 -15.50 -11.09
N ILE A 678 -4.61 -16.03 -9.89
CA ILE A 678 -4.65 -15.25 -8.63
C ILE A 678 -3.59 -14.15 -8.66
N VAL A 679 -2.42 -14.45 -9.24
CA VAL A 679 -1.23 -13.58 -9.36
C VAL A 679 -1.47 -12.34 -10.26
N TYR A 680 -2.57 -12.28 -11.03
CA TYR A 680 -2.78 -11.16 -11.96
C TYR A 680 -2.97 -9.79 -11.26
N PRO A 681 -2.24 -8.74 -11.71
CA PRO A 681 -2.01 -7.53 -10.93
C PRO A 681 -3.10 -6.45 -10.77
N PHE A 682 -4.25 -6.50 -11.45
CA PHE A 682 -5.06 -5.29 -11.67
C PHE A 682 -6.57 -5.48 -11.53
N GLY A 683 -7.00 -6.43 -10.69
CA GLY A 683 -8.27 -6.46 -9.96
C GLY A 683 -9.63 -6.11 -10.61
N CYS A 684 -9.77 -5.88 -11.92
CA CYS A 684 -11.03 -5.40 -12.53
C CYS A 684 -12.15 -6.45 -12.48
N ALA A 685 -13.38 -6.09 -12.89
CA ALA A 685 -14.53 -7.01 -12.92
C ALA A 685 -14.27 -8.28 -13.74
N GLU A 686 -13.62 -8.17 -14.91
CA GLU A 686 -13.27 -9.32 -15.75
C GLU A 686 -12.26 -10.24 -15.04
N GLN A 687 -11.17 -9.67 -14.51
CA GLN A 687 -10.13 -10.45 -13.85
C GLN A 687 -10.66 -11.11 -12.58
N THR A 688 -11.44 -10.38 -11.79
CA THR A 688 -12.06 -10.88 -10.56
C THR A 688 -13.00 -12.04 -10.87
N SER A 689 -13.90 -11.88 -11.86
CA SER A 689 -14.80 -12.95 -12.28
C SER A 689 -14.06 -14.16 -12.88
N ALA A 690 -12.94 -13.94 -13.60
CA ALA A 690 -12.09 -15.01 -14.12
C ALA A 690 -11.36 -15.78 -13.00
N LYS A 691 -10.82 -15.08 -11.99
CA LYS A 691 -10.23 -15.70 -10.78
C LYS A 691 -11.28 -16.54 -10.04
N LEU A 692 -12.49 -16.00 -9.86
CA LEU A 692 -13.62 -16.72 -9.26
C LEU A 692 -13.99 -17.98 -10.05
N ALA A 693 -13.96 -17.93 -11.38
CA ALA A 693 -14.22 -19.10 -12.22
C ALA A 693 -13.22 -20.23 -11.93
N GLY A 694 -11.92 -19.92 -11.91
CA GLY A 694 -10.86 -20.88 -11.60
C GLY A 694 -10.98 -21.46 -10.18
N LEU A 695 -11.23 -20.61 -9.19
CA LEU A 695 -11.43 -21.03 -7.80
C LEU A 695 -12.67 -21.91 -7.63
N ALA A 696 -13.79 -21.59 -8.29
CA ALA A 696 -15.02 -22.38 -8.23
C ALA A 696 -14.85 -23.78 -8.82
N VAL A 697 -14.00 -23.92 -9.85
CA VAL A 697 -13.63 -25.22 -10.40
C VAL A 697 -12.81 -26.03 -9.40
N ILE A 698 -11.80 -25.42 -8.76
CA ILE A 698 -11.00 -26.06 -7.71
C ILE A 698 -11.92 -26.49 -6.56
N TYR A 699 -12.78 -25.59 -6.07
CA TYR A 699 -13.71 -25.83 -4.97
C TYR A 699 -14.60 -27.05 -5.21
N LYS A 700 -15.20 -27.14 -6.41
CA LYS A 700 -16.02 -28.29 -6.81
C LYS A 700 -15.21 -29.58 -6.87
N ALA A 701 -13.96 -29.52 -7.35
CA ALA A 701 -13.08 -30.68 -7.43
C ALA A 701 -12.69 -31.21 -6.03
N ILE A 702 -12.40 -30.32 -5.07
CA ILE A 702 -12.13 -30.68 -3.67
C ILE A 702 -13.36 -31.32 -3.03
N LYS A 703 -14.54 -30.69 -3.17
CA LYS A 703 -15.82 -31.25 -2.67
C LYS A 703 -16.15 -32.63 -3.23
N SER A 704 -15.67 -32.93 -4.44
CA SER A 704 -15.87 -34.21 -5.11
C SER A 704 -14.74 -35.21 -4.85
N SER A 705 -13.80 -34.89 -3.94
CA SER A 705 -12.60 -35.69 -3.63
C SER A 705 -11.67 -35.96 -4.81
N LEU A 706 -11.70 -35.09 -5.83
CA LEU A 706 -10.84 -35.15 -7.02
C LEU A 706 -9.51 -34.39 -6.82
N LEU A 707 -9.46 -33.50 -5.84
CA LEU A 707 -8.27 -32.81 -5.34
C LEU A 707 -8.20 -32.94 -3.82
N ASP A 708 -6.99 -33.01 -3.29
CA ASP A 708 -6.70 -33.10 -1.86
C ASP A 708 -6.04 -31.78 -1.43
N GLU A 709 -6.87 -30.81 -1.09
CA GLU A 709 -6.49 -29.43 -0.78
C GLU A 709 -7.39 -28.88 0.32
N ASP A 710 -6.94 -27.80 0.95
CA ASP A 710 -7.71 -27.09 1.97
C ASP A 710 -8.95 -26.41 1.37
N LEU A 711 -10.13 -26.99 1.64
CA LEU A 711 -11.42 -26.47 1.22
C LEU A 711 -11.71 -25.09 1.83
N GLU A 712 -11.34 -24.86 3.10
CA GLU A 712 -11.61 -23.60 3.80
C GLU A 712 -10.82 -22.45 3.18
N ARG A 713 -9.55 -22.70 2.82
CA ARG A 713 -8.71 -21.73 2.08
C ARG A 713 -9.38 -21.29 0.78
N VAL A 714 -9.81 -22.24 -0.04
CA VAL A 714 -10.43 -21.94 -1.35
C VAL A 714 -11.77 -21.24 -1.18
N GLU A 715 -12.58 -21.67 -0.21
CA GLU A 715 -13.85 -21.01 0.10
C GLU A 715 -13.65 -19.55 0.54
N LYS A 716 -12.62 -19.27 1.36
CA LYS A 716 -12.27 -17.91 1.77
C LYS A 716 -11.90 -17.03 0.57
N LEU A 717 -11.10 -17.57 -0.37
CA LEU A 717 -10.73 -16.84 -1.59
C LEU A 717 -11.95 -16.56 -2.49
N ILE A 718 -12.88 -17.51 -2.62
CA ILE A 718 -14.13 -17.30 -3.36
C ILE A 718 -14.97 -16.20 -2.70
N LYS A 719 -15.15 -16.26 -1.37
CA LYS A 719 -15.91 -15.23 -0.63
C LYS A 719 -15.29 -13.84 -0.81
N ARG A 720 -13.96 -13.72 -0.75
CA ARG A 720 -13.23 -12.46 -1.06
C ARG A 720 -13.49 -11.97 -2.47
N GLY A 721 -13.42 -12.86 -3.47
CA GLY A 721 -13.73 -12.50 -4.86
C GLY A 721 -15.19 -12.08 -5.05
N ILE A 722 -16.14 -12.69 -4.33
CA ILE A 722 -17.56 -12.31 -4.38
C ILE A 722 -17.78 -10.93 -3.75
N ALA A 723 -17.15 -10.64 -2.60
CA ALA A 723 -17.18 -9.31 -2.01
C ALA A 723 -16.66 -8.27 -3.00
N ARG A 724 -15.52 -8.56 -3.64
CA ARG A 724 -14.94 -7.72 -4.69
C ARG A 724 -15.88 -7.51 -5.89
N MET A 725 -16.60 -8.55 -6.33
CA MET A 725 -17.56 -8.44 -7.44
C MET A 725 -18.70 -7.47 -7.17
N LYS A 726 -19.11 -7.28 -5.91
CA LYS A 726 -20.18 -6.34 -5.55
C LYS A 726 -19.85 -4.89 -5.90
N LEU A 727 -18.56 -4.52 -5.86
CA LEU A 727 -18.11 -3.14 -6.15
C LEU A 727 -18.27 -2.76 -7.61
N PHE A 728 -18.31 -3.76 -8.50
CA PHE A 728 -18.58 -3.58 -9.92
C PHE A 728 -20.07 -3.70 -10.24
N TYR A 729 -20.89 -4.15 -9.29
CA TYR A 729 -22.30 -4.46 -9.52
C TYR A 729 -23.18 -3.26 -9.15
N LYS A 730 -23.81 -2.66 -10.16
CA LYS A 730 -24.60 -1.43 -10.04
C LYS A 730 -25.84 -1.54 -10.92
N ASP A 731 -26.99 -1.16 -10.38
CA ASP A 731 -28.29 -1.16 -11.09
C ASP A 731 -28.62 -2.49 -11.78
N GLY A 732 -28.25 -3.60 -11.16
CA GLY A 732 -28.47 -4.94 -11.70
C GLY A 732 -27.49 -5.35 -12.81
N LEU A 733 -26.50 -4.53 -13.15
CA LEU A 733 -25.50 -4.82 -14.20
C LEU A 733 -24.08 -4.68 -13.65
N PHE A 734 -23.06 -4.96 -14.46
CA PHE A 734 -21.65 -4.83 -14.06
C PHE A 734 -20.92 -3.74 -14.87
N SER A 735 -20.13 -2.92 -14.17
CA SER A 735 -19.11 -2.03 -14.73
C SER A 735 -17.75 -2.73 -14.80
N LEU A 736 -16.81 -2.22 -15.61
CA LEU A 736 -15.46 -2.81 -15.69
C LEU A 736 -14.59 -2.43 -14.48
N TRP A 737 -14.75 -1.19 -14.03
CA TRP A 737 -14.03 -0.55 -12.94
C TRP A 737 -15.02 -0.11 -11.86
N GLU A 738 -14.56 0.02 -10.62
CA GLU A 738 -15.38 0.38 -9.45
C GLU A 738 -16.19 1.66 -9.69
N GLU A 739 -15.54 2.72 -10.16
CA GLU A 739 -16.17 4.02 -10.44
C GLU A 739 -16.80 4.10 -11.84
N GLY A 740 -16.77 3.01 -12.61
CA GLY A 740 -17.33 2.98 -13.96
C GLY A 740 -18.84 2.85 -13.98
N GLU A 741 -19.44 3.28 -15.10
CA GLU A 741 -20.84 2.98 -15.43
C GLU A 741 -21.00 1.51 -15.87
N PRO A 742 -22.10 0.84 -15.50
CA PRO A 742 -22.38 -0.50 -15.99
C PRO A 742 -22.47 -0.54 -17.52
N SER A 743 -22.00 -1.64 -18.11
CA SER A 743 -22.19 -1.86 -19.55
C SER A 743 -22.67 -3.28 -19.84
N LEU A 744 -23.49 -3.41 -20.90
CA LEU A 744 -24.04 -4.70 -21.30
C LEU A 744 -22.94 -5.69 -21.69
N GLU A 745 -21.89 -5.21 -22.36
CA GLU A 745 -20.78 -6.05 -22.80
C GLU A 745 -19.96 -6.59 -21.62
N VAL A 746 -19.62 -5.72 -20.65
CA VAL A 746 -18.92 -6.13 -19.43
C VAL A 746 -19.78 -7.10 -18.63
N THR A 747 -21.08 -6.82 -18.50
CA THR A 747 -22.04 -7.69 -17.82
C THR A 747 -22.05 -9.09 -18.44
N VAL A 748 -22.15 -9.20 -19.77
CA VAL A 748 -22.12 -10.51 -20.45
C VAL A 748 -20.82 -11.26 -20.15
N LYS A 749 -19.68 -10.56 -20.25
CA LYS A 749 -18.35 -11.15 -19.99
C LYS A 749 -18.23 -11.64 -18.54
N VAL A 750 -18.65 -10.83 -17.58
CA VAL A 750 -18.65 -11.18 -16.14
C VAL A 750 -19.57 -12.38 -15.90
N LEU A 751 -20.81 -12.36 -16.38
CA LEU A 751 -21.77 -13.46 -16.19
C LEU A 751 -21.25 -14.78 -16.79
N LYS A 752 -20.64 -14.72 -17.98
CA LYS A 752 -19.98 -15.88 -18.61
C LYS A 752 -18.91 -16.49 -17.71
N ASN A 753 -18.06 -15.65 -17.09
CA ASN A 753 -17.05 -16.10 -16.14
C ASN A 753 -17.69 -16.66 -14.85
N LEU A 754 -18.75 -16.02 -14.33
CA LEU A 754 -19.44 -16.44 -13.11
C LEU A 754 -20.28 -17.72 -13.25
N LYS A 755 -20.48 -18.22 -14.47
CA LYS A 755 -21.14 -19.52 -14.74
C LYS A 755 -20.64 -20.65 -13.83
N PHE A 756 -19.34 -20.68 -13.52
CA PHE A 756 -18.75 -21.75 -12.70
C PHE A 756 -19.11 -21.64 -11.23
N VAL A 757 -19.31 -20.44 -10.69
CA VAL A 757 -19.68 -20.26 -9.27
C VAL A 757 -21.19 -20.30 -9.05
N TYR A 758 -21.97 -20.05 -10.11
CA TYR A 758 -23.43 -20.07 -10.07
C TYR A 758 -23.98 -21.40 -9.54
N LYS A 759 -24.85 -21.32 -8.52
CA LYS A 759 -25.49 -22.43 -7.81
C LYS A 759 -24.52 -23.40 -7.14
N GLN A 760 -23.30 -22.98 -6.79
CA GLN A 760 -22.34 -23.78 -6.02
C GLN A 760 -22.44 -23.63 -4.49
N GLY A 761 -23.43 -22.88 -4.00
CA GLY A 761 -23.66 -22.64 -2.57
C GLY A 761 -23.17 -21.28 -2.08
N PHE A 762 -23.13 -20.28 -2.97
CA PHE A 762 -22.77 -18.89 -2.63
C PHE A 762 -23.96 -17.97 -2.98
N PRO A 763 -24.94 -17.78 -2.08
CA PRO A 763 -26.21 -17.10 -2.41
C PRO A 763 -26.06 -15.66 -2.90
N GLU A 764 -25.03 -14.95 -2.44
CA GLU A 764 -24.80 -13.54 -2.81
C GLU A 764 -24.48 -13.36 -4.29
N ILE A 765 -23.62 -14.22 -4.85
CA ILE A 765 -23.29 -14.17 -6.29
C ILE A 765 -24.42 -14.74 -7.14
N ASP A 766 -25.14 -15.75 -6.64
CA ASP A 766 -26.34 -16.28 -7.30
C ASP A 766 -27.40 -15.17 -7.45
N LYS A 767 -27.60 -14.36 -6.42
CA LYS A 767 -28.51 -13.21 -6.45
C LYS A 767 -28.10 -12.17 -7.50
N MET A 768 -26.83 -11.77 -7.53
CA MET A 768 -26.31 -10.82 -8.55
C MET A 768 -26.53 -11.35 -9.98
N ILE A 769 -26.31 -12.64 -10.20
CA ILE A 769 -26.51 -13.28 -11.51
C ILE A 769 -27.99 -13.29 -11.93
N GLU A 770 -28.92 -13.61 -11.02
CA GLU A 770 -30.37 -13.65 -11.34
C GLU A 770 -30.98 -12.27 -11.54
N GLU A 771 -30.55 -11.28 -10.77
CA GLU A 771 -30.96 -9.89 -10.96
C GLU A 771 -30.43 -9.35 -12.30
N ALA A 772 -29.15 -9.57 -12.63
CA ALA A 772 -28.59 -9.20 -13.92
C ALA A 772 -29.28 -9.89 -15.09
N ARG A 773 -29.60 -11.18 -14.94
CA ARG A 773 -30.45 -11.91 -15.88
C ARG A 773 -31.79 -11.21 -16.09
N SER A 774 -32.46 -10.81 -15.01
CA SER A 774 -33.78 -10.18 -15.07
C SER A 774 -33.72 -8.83 -15.77
N VAL A 775 -32.77 -7.96 -15.40
CA VAL A 775 -32.55 -6.66 -16.05
C VAL A 775 -32.24 -6.81 -17.53
N LEU A 776 -31.37 -7.75 -17.91
CA LEU A 776 -31.07 -8.00 -19.33
C LEU A 776 -32.30 -8.47 -20.13
N LEU A 777 -33.17 -9.28 -19.52
CA LEU A 777 -34.42 -9.72 -20.15
C LEU A 777 -35.43 -8.57 -20.29
N GLU A 778 -35.54 -7.70 -19.29
CA GLU A 778 -36.36 -6.48 -19.32
C GLU A 778 -35.91 -5.50 -20.42
N LEU A 779 -34.60 -5.36 -20.60
CA LEU A 779 -34.00 -4.59 -21.69
C LEU A 779 -34.15 -5.27 -23.07
N ASN A 780 -34.82 -6.43 -23.15
CA ASN A 780 -34.94 -7.27 -24.33
C ASN A 780 -33.57 -7.59 -24.97
N TYR A 781 -32.51 -7.64 -24.15
CA TYR A 781 -31.18 -7.97 -24.61
C TYR A 781 -31.08 -9.48 -24.84
N ARG A 782 -30.62 -9.88 -26.03
CA ARG A 782 -30.48 -11.28 -26.45
C ARG A 782 -29.04 -11.52 -26.84
N ASN A 783 -28.39 -12.45 -26.14
CA ASN A 783 -27.00 -12.81 -26.41
C ASN A 783 -26.80 -14.29 -26.12
N ASN A 784 -26.38 -15.05 -27.14
CA ASN A 784 -26.20 -16.49 -27.03
C ASN A 784 -25.17 -16.91 -25.96
N GLU A 785 -24.23 -16.03 -25.56
CA GLU A 785 -23.29 -16.31 -24.46
C GLU A 785 -23.96 -16.50 -23.09
N LEU A 786 -25.21 -16.05 -22.95
CA LEU A 786 -26.01 -16.16 -21.73
C LEU A 786 -27.00 -17.34 -21.75
N LEU A 787 -26.95 -18.22 -22.77
CA LEU A 787 -27.88 -19.36 -22.87
C LEU A 787 -27.82 -20.33 -21.68
N PHE A 788 -26.74 -20.32 -20.90
CA PHE A 788 -26.65 -21.09 -19.65
C PHE A 788 -27.61 -20.60 -18.56
N LEU A 789 -28.11 -19.36 -18.66
CA LEU A 789 -29.07 -18.73 -17.76
C LEU A 789 -30.53 -18.92 -18.23
N GLY A 790 -30.75 -19.28 -19.50
CA GLY A 790 -32.09 -19.49 -20.03
C GLY A 790 -32.15 -19.45 -21.56
N LYS A 791 -33.14 -20.13 -22.14
CA LYS A 791 -33.40 -20.16 -23.60
C LYS A 791 -33.91 -18.81 -24.11
N GLU A 792 -34.42 -17.96 -23.22
CA GLU A 792 -34.93 -16.63 -23.49
C GLU A 792 -33.85 -15.70 -24.06
N PHE A 793 -32.57 -15.96 -23.78
CA PHE A 793 -31.44 -15.21 -24.36
C PHE A 793 -31.07 -15.60 -25.79
N TYR A 794 -31.69 -16.66 -26.32
CA TYR A 794 -31.41 -17.14 -27.66
C TYR A 794 -31.66 -16.03 -28.70
N GLU A 795 -30.62 -15.70 -29.45
CA GLU A 795 -30.70 -14.86 -30.63
C GLU A 795 -30.82 -15.77 -31.86
N ASP A 796 -31.81 -15.53 -32.73
CA ASP A 796 -32.18 -16.47 -33.80
C ASP A 796 -31.18 -16.61 -34.97
N LYS A 797 -29.92 -16.24 -34.74
CA LYS A 797 -28.81 -16.38 -35.69
C LYS A 797 -27.52 -16.73 -34.93
N ILE A 798 -26.76 -17.66 -35.49
CA ILE A 798 -25.35 -17.90 -35.13
C ILE A 798 -24.52 -16.94 -35.98
N LYS A 799 -23.92 -15.91 -35.36
CA LYS A 799 -23.13 -14.89 -36.08
C LYS A 799 -21.63 -15.12 -35.97
N CYS A 800 -21.20 -15.80 -34.91
CA CYS A 800 -19.80 -16.07 -34.63
C CYS A 800 -19.61 -17.43 -33.93
N ILE A 801 -18.36 -17.78 -33.65
CA ILE A 801 -18.00 -19.05 -33.01
C ILE A 801 -18.48 -19.09 -31.56
N GLU A 802 -18.38 -17.96 -30.86
CA GLU A 802 -18.83 -17.81 -29.48
C GLU A 802 -20.34 -18.06 -29.36
N ASP A 803 -21.14 -17.64 -30.34
CA ASP A 803 -22.57 -17.99 -30.43
C ASP A 803 -22.75 -19.49 -30.65
N ALA A 804 -22.04 -20.06 -31.63
CA ALA A 804 -22.18 -21.46 -32.02
C ALA A 804 -21.88 -22.39 -30.84
N VAL A 805 -20.85 -22.10 -30.06
CA VAL A 805 -20.47 -22.89 -28.88
C VAL A 805 -21.61 -22.96 -27.87
N ASN A 806 -22.22 -21.81 -27.53
CA ASN A 806 -23.31 -21.78 -26.57
C ASN A 806 -24.60 -22.40 -27.13
N VAL A 807 -24.93 -22.16 -28.39
CA VAL A 807 -26.07 -22.81 -29.06
C VAL A 807 -25.90 -24.33 -29.06
N TYR A 808 -24.69 -24.86 -29.30
CA TYR A 808 -24.43 -26.30 -29.29
C TYR A 808 -24.76 -26.96 -27.94
N PHE A 809 -24.35 -26.32 -26.83
CA PHE A 809 -24.54 -26.88 -25.49
C PHE A 809 -25.95 -26.70 -24.93
N TYR A 810 -26.67 -25.63 -25.30
CA TYR A 810 -27.94 -25.27 -24.66
C TYR A 810 -29.18 -25.35 -25.57
N MET A 811 -29.02 -25.46 -26.89
CA MET A 811 -30.11 -25.59 -27.87
C MET A 811 -29.97 -26.90 -28.64
N GLU A 812 -30.55 -27.97 -28.09
CA GLU A 812 -30.42 -29.33 -28.61
C GLU A 812 -30.88 -29.48 -30.07
N ASP A 813 -31.97 -28.82 -30.46
CA ASP A 813 -32.53 -28.78 -31.82
C ASP A 813 -31.63 -28.07 -32.84
N LYS A 814 -30.66 -27.29 -32.36
CA LYS A 814 -29.74 -26.49 -33.19
C LYS A 814 -28.29 -26.96 -33.10
N ARG A 815 -28.04 -28.05 -32.38
CA ARG A 815 -26.70 -28.58 -32.11
C ARG A 815 -25.93 -28.93 -33.38
N GLU A 816 -26.56 -29.60 -34.34
CA GLU A 816 -25.92 -29.96 -35.62
C GLU A 816 -25.55 -28.72 -36.44
N LYS A 817 -26.44 -27.73 -36.48
CA LYS A 817 -26.19 -26.44 -37.16
C LYS A 817 -25.00 -25.71 -36.55
N ALA A 818 -24.91 -25.68 -35.22
CA ALA A 818 -23.79 -25.08 -34.50
C ALA A 818 -22.47 -25.81 -34.74
N LEU A 819 -22.46 -27.14 -34.69
CA LEU A 819 -21.27 -27.95 -34.99
C LEU A 819 -20.79 -27.70 -36.42
N LYS A 820 -21.71 -27.68 -37.38
CA LYS A 820 -21.40 -27.38 -38.78
C LYS A 820 -20.75 -26.00 -38.93
N TYR A 821 -21.31 -24.99 -38.28
CA TYR A 821 -20.77 -23.63 -38.29
C TYR A 821 -19.33 -23.58 -37.77
N ILE A 822 -19.04 -24.27 -36.64
CA ILE A 822 -17.70 -24.33 -36.06
C ILE A 822 -16.70 -24.99 -37.03
N LYS A 823 -17.08 -26.09 -37.67
CA LYS A 823 -16.22 -26.82 -38.62
C LYS A 823 -15.91 -25.99 -39.87
N GLU A 824 -16.91 -25.32 -40.43
CA GLU A 824 -16.76 -24.53 -41.67
C GLU A 824 -15.95 -23.24 -41.49
N ASN A 825 -15.91 -22.69 -40.27
CA ASN A 825 -15.20 -21.46 -39.95
C ASN A 825 -13.84 -21.70 -39.25
N ALA A 826 -13.35 -22.95 -39.25
CA ALA A 826 -12.02 -23.25 -38.76
C ALA A 826 -10.97 -22.73 -39.75
N VAL A 827 -10.01 -21.94 -39.26
CA VAL A 827 -8.82 -21.59 -40.04
C VAL A 827 -7.80 -22.70 -39.82
N ILE A 828 -7.58 -23.51 -40.85
CA ILE A 828 -6.71 -24.68 -40.79
C ILE A 828 -5.39 -24.35 -41.47
N GLU A 829 -4.31 -24.57 -40.74
CA GLU A 829 -2.93 -24.59 -41.25
C GLU A 829 -2.37 -26.01 -41.11
N ASP A 830 -1.15 -26.26 -41.58
CA ASP A 830 -0.62 -27.63 -41.72
C ASP A 830 -0.72 -28.43 -40.41
N SER A 831 -0.24 -27.87 -39.29
CA SER A 831 -0.14 -28.55 -38.00
C SER A 831 -1.15 -28.08 -36.94
N TYR A 832 -1.92 -27.02 -37.20
CA TYR A 832 -2.86 -26.44 -36.24
C TYR A 832 -4.14 -25.88 -36.88
N ALA A 833 -5.15 -25.65 -36.04
CA ALA A 833 -6.39 -24.97 -36.41
C ALA A 833 -6.75 -23.92 -35.37
N TYR A 834 -7.33 -22.80 -35.78
CA TYR A 834 -7.83 -21.78 -34.85
C TYR A 834 -9.10 -21.11 -35.38
N TRP A 835 -9.76 -20.35 -34.51
CA TRP A 835 -10.98 -19.64 -34.82
C TRP A 835 -10.80 -18.14 -34.58
N ARG A 836 -11.30 -17.33 -35.51
CA ARG A 836 -11.29 -15.88 -35.38
C ARG A 836 -12.30 -15.46 -34.30
N SER A 837 -11.88 -14.53 -33.46
CA SER A 837 -12.71 -13.94 -32.42
C SER A 837 -13.60 -12.83 -32.98
N VAL A 838 -14.82 -12.75 -32.47
CA VAL A 838 -15.72 -11.60 -32.68
C VAL A 838 -16.13 -11.00 -31.34
N LYS A 839 -16.40 -11.85 -30.33
CA LYS A 839 -16.84 -11.42 -28.99
C LYS A 839 -15.79 -11.64 -27.90
N ALA A 840 -14.82 -12.53 -28.15
CA ALA A 840 -13.77 -12.83 -27.17
C ALA A 840 -12.84 -11.64 -26.95
N TRP A 841 -12.58 -11.31 -25.69
CA TRP A 841 -11.71 -10.19 -25.29
C TRP A 841 -10.23 -10.51 -25.52
N ALA A 842 -9.83 -11.77 -25.36
CA ALA A 842 -8.45 -12.22 -25.56
C ALA A 842 -8.17 -12.76 -26.98
N GLY A 843 -9.07 -12.45 -27.93
CA GLY A 843 -8.89 -12.80 -29.32
C GLY A 843 -8.98 -14.32 -29.63
N PRO A 844 -8.29 -14.79 -30.68
CA PRO A 844 -8.43 -16.15 -31.20
C PRO A 844 -8.10 -17.28 -30.23
N VAL A 845 -7.26 -17.05 -29.21
CA VAL A 845 -6.88 -18.09 -28.23
C VAL A 845 -8.07 -18.46 -27.35
N GLU A 846 -8.79 -17.45 -26.82
CA GLU A 846 -10.03 -17.68 -26.06
C GLU A 846 -11.07 -18.38 -26.94
N THR A 847 -11.35 -17.86 -28.14
CA THR A 847 -12.35 -18.44 -29.06
C THR A 847 -12.01 -19.89 -29.45
N THR A 848 -10.73 -20.20 -29.64
CA THR A 848 -10.28 -21.57 -29.95
C THR A 848 -10.51 -22.52 -28.78
N CYS A 849 -10.22 -22.11 -27.54
CA CYS A 849 -10.54 -22.91 -26.36
C CYS A 849 -12.04 -23.24 -26.28
N GLU A 850 -12.89 -22.25 -26.58
CA GLU A 850 -14.35 -22.42 -26.59
C GLU A 850 -14.81 -23.42 -27.65
N ALA A 851 -14.30 -23.31 -28.89
CA ALA A 851 -14.62 -24.22 -30.00
C ALA A 851 -14.20 -25.66 -29.71
N LEU A 852 -13.03 -25.85 -29.09
CA LEU A 852 -12.48 -27.17 -28.78
C LEU A 852 -13.36 -27.99 -27.83
N LYS A 853 -14.11 -27.35 -26.92
CA LYS A 853 -15.10 -28.04 -26.07
C LYS A 853 -16.16 -28.76 -26.90
N VAL A 854 -16.66 -28.08 -27.93
CA VAL A 854 -17.67 -28.65 -28.83
C VAL A 854 -17.09 -29.79 -29.64
N LEU A 855 -15.90 -29.61 -30.21
CA LEU A 855 -15.25 -30.65 -31.02
C LEU A 855 -14.93 -31.91 -30.21
N TYR A 856 -14.44 -31.74 -28.97
CA TYR A 856 -14.23 -32.86 -28.06
C TYR A 856 -15.53 -33.59 -27.73
N HIS A 857 -16.58 -32.84 -27.37
CA HIS A 857 -17.90 -33.41 -27.05
C HIS A 857 -18.54 -34.12 -28.26
N ALA A 858 -18.37 -33.60 -29.46
CA ALA A 858 -18.87 -34.18 -30.71
C ALA A 858 -18.04 -35.37 -31.22
N GLY A 859 -16.88 -35.67 -30.63
CA GLY A 859 -16.00 -36.74 -31.07
C GLY A 859 -15.17 -36.42 -32.32
N GLU A 860 -15.01 -35.14 -32.67
CA GLU A 860 -14.28 -34.66 -33.85
C GLU A 860 -12.76 -34.64 -33.60
N LYS A 861 -12.15 -35.84 -33.57
CA LYS A 861 -10.77 -36.05 -33.10
C LYS A 861 -9.70 -35.26 -33.84
N GLU A 862 -9.71 -35.27 -35.17
CA GLU A 862 -8.64 -34.66 -35.98
C GLU A 862 -8.62 -33.13 -35.84
N LEU A 863 -9.79 -32.49 -35.97
CA LEU A 863 -9.89 -31.04 -35.82
C LEU A 863 -9.64 -30.60 -34.38
N PHE A 864 -10.09 -31.40 -33.39
CA PHE A 864 -9.75 -31.18 -31.98
C PHE A 864 -8.23 -31.20 -31.75
N LYS A 865 -7.51 -32.21 -32.25
CA LYS A 865 -6.05 -32.31 -32.12
C LYS A 865 -5.34 -31.09 -32.73
N LYS A 866 -5.74 -30.68 -33.94
CA LYS A 866 -5.19 -29.48 -34.59
C LYS A 866 -5.46 -28.21 -33.78
N GLY A 867 -6.66 -28.02 -33.25
CA GLY A 867 -6.95 -26.85 -32.42
C GLY A 867 -6.28 -26.90 -31.05
N PHE A 868 -6.18 -28.07 -30.43
CA PHE A 868 -5.45 -28.24 -29.18
C PHE A 868 -3.96 -27.90 -29.37
N ASN A 869 -3.36 -28.29 -30.50
CA ASN A 869 -1.99 -27.91 -30.85
C ASN A 869 -1.79 -26.39 -30.89
N TYR A 870 -2.75 -25.62 -31.42
CA TYR A 870 -2.69 -24.14 -31.48
C TYR A 870 -2.53 -23.49 -30.10
N ILE A 871 -3.27 -23.97 -29.10
CA ILE A 871 -3.23 -23.43 -27.73
C ILE A 871 -2.14 -24.07 -26.87
N SER A 872 -1.76 -25.30 -27.18
CA SER A 872 -0.97 -26.16 -26.29
C SER A 872 0.42 -25.64 -25.94
N GLY A 873 1.04 -24.86 -26.83
CA GLY A 873 2.39 -24.33 -26.66
C GLY A 873 2.46 -22.86 -26.22
N LYS A 874 1.31 -22.27 -25.83
CA LYS A 874 1.21 -20.84 -25.48
C LYS A 874 1.26 -20.57 -23.97
N LEU A 875 1.40 -21.61 -23.13
CA LEU A 875 1.48 -21.41 -21.68
C LEU A 875 2.85 -20.87 -21.28
N VAL A 876 2.83 -19.78 -20.52
CA VAL A 876 4.01 -19.18 -19.88
C VAL A 876 3.70 -19.03 -18.40
N ASN A 877 4.50 -19.64 -17.53
CA ASN A 877 4.27 -19.68 -16.09
C ASN A 877 2.85 -20.16 -15.73
N ASN A 878 2.41 -21.24 -16.38
CA ASN A 878 1.08 -21.87 -16.21
C ASN A 878 -0.14 -21.03 -16.63
N ARG A 879 0.06 -19.90 -17.32
CA ARG A 879 -1.03 -19.07 -17.83
C ARG A 879 -0.89 -18.79 -19.32
N LEU A 880 -2.01 -18.45 -19.94
CA LEU A 880 -2.03 -17.80 -21.24
C LEU A 880 -1.84 -16.28 -21.04
N TYR A 881 -1.98 -15.48 -22.09
CA TYR A 881 -1.56 -14.07 -22.05
C TYR A 881 -2.40 -13.24 -21.07
N SER A 882 -3.72 -13.46 -21.09
CA SER A 882 -4.70 -12.71 -20.31
C SER A 882 -5.40 -13.59 -19.27
N THR A 883 -6.20 -12.95 -18.43
CA THR A 883 -7.14 -13.65 -17.55
C THR A 883 -8.24 -14.36 -18.34
N ALA A 884 -8.71 -13.76 -19.43
CA ALA A 884 -9.82 -14.23 -20.25
C ALA A 884 -9.52 -15.53 -21.03
N ASP A 885 -8.37 -15.63 -21.70
CA ASP A 885 -7.93 -16.85 -22.39
C ASP A 885 -7.47 -17.94 -21.40
N THR A 886 -6.79 -17.58 -20.30
CA THR A 886 -6.42 -18.54 -19.24
C THR A 886 -7.66 -19.19 -18.61
N ARG A 887 -8.72 -18.42 -18.35
CA ARG A 887 -10.03 -18.94 -17.91
C ARG A 887 -10.66 -19.85 -18.98
N ALA A 888 -10.50 -19.53 -20.26
CA ALA A 888 -10.98 -20.37 -21.37
C ALA A 888 -10.31 -21.74 -21.41
N LEU A 889 -9.00 -21.78 -21.13
CA LEU A 889 -8.25 -23.01 -21.02
C LEU A 889 -8.73 -23.86 -19.84
N ILE A 890 -9.02 -23.25 -18.68
CA ILE A 890 -9.58 -23.97 -17.52
C ILE A 890 -10.93 -24.62 -17.89
N ASP A 891 -11.82 -23.89 -18.55
CA ASP A 891 -13.11 -24.40 -19.01
C ASP A 891 -12.96 -25.56 -20.02
N LEU A 892 -12.02 -25.43 -20.97
CA LEU A 892 -11.69 -26.51 -21.89
C LEU A 892 -11.19 -27.76 -21.15
N LEU A 893 -10.20 -27.61 -20.28
CA LEU A 893 -9.58 -28.74 -19.57
C LEU A 893 -10.59 -29.46 -18.68
N THR A 894 -11.49 -28.73 -18.02
CA THR A 894 -12.57 -29.32 -17.20
C THR A 894 -13.65 -30.04 -18.02
N SER A 895 -13.78 -29.69 -19.30
CA SER A 895 -14.69 -30.39 -20.23
C SER A 895 -14.11 -31.71 -20.75
N ILE A 896 -12.79 -31.90 -20.67
CA ILE A 896 -12.10 -33.13 -21.08
C ILE A 896 -12.25 -34.20 -20.00
N LYS A 897 -12.88 -35.33 -20.34
CA LYS A 897 -13.05 -36.46 -19.43
C LYS A 897 -11.90 -37.45 -19.63
N LEU A 898 -10.88 -37.35 -18.78
CA LEU A 898 -9.85 -38.39 -18.68
C LEU A 898 -10.40 -39.60 -17.91
N SER A 899 -9.89 -40.78 -18.23
CA SER A 899 -10.28 -42.04 -17.59
C SER A 899 -9.97 -42.13 -16.09
N GLY A 900 -9.21 -41.17 -15.53
CA GLY A 900 -8.80 -41.14 -14.12
C GLY A 900 -7.68 -42.12 -13.78
N LYS A 901 -7.27 -42.97 -14.73
CA LYS A 901 -6.16 -43.91 -14.63
C LYS A 901 -5.57 -44.13 -16.03
N CYS A 902 -4.33 -43.73 -16.26
CA CYS A 902 -3.58 -44.14 -17.45
C CYS A 902 -2.41 -45.04 -17.04
N THR A 903 -2.06 -46.00 -17.91
CA THR A 903 -0.88 -46.84 -17.72
C THR A 903 0.15 -46.44 -18.77
N VAL A 904 1.35 -46.09 -18.32
CA VAL A 904 2.47 -45.73 -19.19
C VAL A 904 3.59 -46.76 -19.07
N GLU A 905 4.22 -47.08 -20.19
CA GLU A 905 5.47 -47.84 -20.21
C GLU A 905 6.63 -46.86 -20.04
N TYR A 906 7.44 -47.11 -19.01
CA TYR A 906 8.62 -46.33 -18.67
C TYR A 906 9.77 -47.27 -18.28
N ASN A 907 10.90 -47.17 -18.99
CA ASN A 907 12.07 -48.06 -18.79
C ASN A 907 11.71 -49.57 -18.81
N GLY A 908 10.77 -49.97 -19.67
CA GLY A 908 10.30 -51.36 -19.77
C GLY A 908 9.34 -51.81 -18.66
N LEU A 909 8.97 -50.93 -17.73
CA LEU A 909 7.99 -51.18 -16.68
C LEU A 909 6.67 -50.46 -16.98
N GLN A 910 5.54 -51.09 -16.65
CA GLN A 910 4.23 -50.44 -16.71
C GLN A 910 3.94 -49.73 -15.39
N VAL A 911 3.64 -48.43 -15.47
CA VAL A 911 3.37 -47.55 -14.32
C VAL A 911 1.96 -46.98 -14.47
N ASP A 912 1.13 -47.19 -13.45
CA ASP A 912 -0.19 -46.60 -13.36
C ASP A 912 -0.11 -45.17 -12.80
N VAL A 913 -0.66 -44.20 -13.52
CA VAL A 913 -0.73 -42.78 -13.12
C VAL A 913 -2.16 -42.42 -12.79
N TYR A 914 -2.41 -42.15 -11.50
CA TYR A 914 -3.74 -41.83 -10.97
C TYR A 914 -4.00 -40.32 -10.88
N ARG A 915 -3.02 -39.53 -10.44
CA ARG A 915 -3.10 -38.06 -10.31
C ARG A 915 -2.07 -37.39 -11.21
N THR A 916 -0.86 -37.22 -10.72
CA THR A 916 0.27 -36.63 -11.45
C THR A 916 1.52 -37.48 -11.21
N ALA A 917 2.30 -37.75 -12.25
CA ALA A 917 3.59 -38.42 -12.15
C ALA A 917 4.62 -37.73 -13.05
N VAL A 918 5.88 -37.74 -12.63
CA VAL A 918 7.00 -37.14 -13.39
C VAL A 918 7.83 -38.26 -14.00
N PHE A 919 8.06 -38.18 -15.30
CA PHE A 919 8.91 -39.07 -16.07
C PHE A 919 10.02 -38.27 -16.77
N HIS A 920 11.10 -38.95 -17.15
CA HIS A 920 12.22 -38.36 -17.87
C HIS A 920 12.53 -39.18 -19.12
N ASN A 921 12.88 -38.52 -20.22
CA ASN A 921 13.11 -39.13 -21.53
C ASN A 921 11.82 -39.65 -22.17
N LYS A 922 11.66 -40.96 -22.34
CA LYS A 922 10.64 -41.56 -23.21
C LYS A 922 9.57 -42.28 -22.41
N ILE A 923 8.30 -42.03 -22.75
CA ILE A 923 7.16 -42.81 -22.28
C ILE A 923 6.29 -43.26 -23.46
N LYS A 924 5.57 -44.37 -23.28
CA LYS A 924 4.51 -44.81 -24.19
C LYS A 924 3.23 -45.03 -23.40
N VAL A 925 2.11 -44.49 -23.86
CA VAL A 925 0.81 -44.79 -23.25
C VAL A 925 0.37 -46.19 -23.67
N VAL A 926 0.25 -47.10 -22.70
CA VAL A 926 -0.14 -48.50 -22.94
C VAL A 926 -1.64 -48.67 -22.80
N LYS A 927 -2.28 -47.90 -21.93
CA LYS A 927 -3.73 -47.99 -21.68
C LYS A 927 -4.29 -46.65 -21.21
N GLY A 928 -5.44 -46.28 -21.78
CA GLY A 928 -6.18 -45.07 -21.40
C GLY A 928 -5.71 -43.80 -22.10
N THR A 929 -6.22 -42.65 -21.63
CA THR A 929 -5.89 -41.31 -22.13
C THR A 929 -5.37 -40.43 -21.01
N CYS A 930 -4.41 -39.56 -21.31
CA CYS A 930 -3.85 -38.61 -20.36
C CYS A 930 -3.38 -37.33 -21.05
N ILE A 931 -3.14 -36.29 -20.26
CA ILE A 931 -2.46 -35.07 -20.70
C ILE A 931 -1.03 -35.13 -20.18
N ALA A 932 -0.06 -34.86 -21.04
CA ALA A 932 1.31 -34.60 -20.62
C ALA A 932 1.60 -33.10 -20.70
N LYS A 933 2.33 -32.56 -19.73
CA LYS A 933 2.91 -31.22 -19.77
C LYS A 933 4.42 -31.37 -19.86
N ILE A 934 5.00 -30.72 -20.84
CA ILE A 934 6.44 -30.63 -21.04
C ILE A 934 6.83 -29.22 -20.68
N ASP A 935 7.63 -29.09 -19.64
CA ASP A 935 8.14 -27.80 -19.17
C ASP A 935 9.52 -27.54 -19.74
N GLU A 936 9.69 -26.36 -20.28
CA GLU A 936 10.96 -25.85 -20.78
C GLU A 936 11.21 -24.49 -20.12
N GLU A 937 12.30 -24.38 -19.38
CA GLU A 937 12.75 -23.08 -18.88
C GLU A 937 13.28 -22.27 -20.07
N LYS A 938 12.63 -21.15 -20.36
CA LYS A 938 13.04 -20.22 -21.42
C LYS A 938 13.35 -18.86 -20.82
N TRP A 939 14.32 -18.21 -21.42
CA TRP A 939 14.52 -16.78 -21.22
C TRP A 939 13.72 -16.05 -22.30
N ILE A 940 12.73 -15.27 -21.90
CA ILE A 940 12.01 -14.39 -22.80
C ILE A 940 12.54 -12.97 -22.63
N ASN A 941 12.67 -12.25 -23.73
CA ASN A 941 13.04 -10.84 -23.70
C ASN A 941 11.79 -10.00 -23.99
N LEU A 942 11.21 -9.42 -22.94
CA LEU A 942 10.04 -8.54 -23.01
C LEU A 942 10.26 -7.29 -23.86
N LEU A 943 11.51 -6.94 -24.14
CA LEU A 943 11.89 -5.78 -24.95
C LEU A 943 12.09 -6.14 -26.43
N THR A 944 11.78 -7.37 -26.84
CA THR A 944 11.71 -7.76 -28.26
C THR A 944 10.30 -7.41 -28.79
N PRO A 945 10.12 -6.40 -29.68
CA PRO A 945 8.80 -5.96 -30.20
C PRO A 945 8.12 -7.06 -31.07
N THR A 946 6.80 -7.18 -31.38
CA THR A 946 5.64 -6.25 -31.57
C THR A 946 4.31 -7.06 -31.74
N PRO A 947 3.07 -6.50 -31.55
CA PRO A 947 2.43 -5.50 -32.46
C PRO A 947 2.13 -4.11 -31.84
N ASN A 948 2.04 -3.11 -32.74
CA ASN A 948 2.10 -1.65 -32.51
C ASN A 948 1.14 -1.09 -31.44
N TYR A 949 1.66 -0.84 -30.24
CA TYR A 949 1.08 0.16 -29.34
C TYR A 949 1.89 1.46 -29.41
N ASP A 950 1.27 2.54 -29.86
CA ASP A 950 1.94 3.83 -30.09
C ASP A 950 1.96 4.72 -28.83
N PHE A 951 3.15 5.15 -28.43
CA PHE A 951 3.39 6.01 -27.28
C PHE A 951 4.73 6.76 -27.42
N GLN A 952 4.90 7.81 -26.64
CA GLN A 952 6.10 8.64 -26.61
C GLN A 952 6.76 8.59 -25.24
N VAL A 953 8.10 8.63 -25.23
CA VAL A 953 8.90 8.77 -24.02
C VAL A 953 9.73 10.05 -24.16
N LEU A 954 9.54 10.97 -23.20
CA LEU A 954 10.26 12.23 -23.13
C LEU A 954 11.21 12.18 -21.92
N VAL A 955 12.44 12.61 -22.14
CA VAL A 955 13.47 12.70 -21.10
C VAL A 955 14.04 14.12 -21.16
N ASP A 956 14.06 14.82 -20.04
CA ASP A 956 14.50 16.22 -19.99
C ASP A 956 16.03 16.39 -20.09
N LYS A 957 16.81 15.43 -19.57
CA LYS A 957 18.28 15.41 -19.59
C LYS A 957 18.80 13.99 -19.86
N THR A 958 19.65 13.86 -20.88
CA THR A 958 20.29 12.59 -21.23
C THR A 958 21.78 12.55 -20.91
N GLN A 959 22.38 13.70 -20.60
CA GLN A 959 23.74 13.81 -20.08
C GLN A 959 23.65 14.37 -18.67
N LEU A 960 24.08 13.59 -17.68
CA LEU A 960 23.99 13.92 -16.27
C LEU A 960 25.34 13.82 -15.60
N LYS A 961 25.60 14.69 -14.63
CA LYS A 961 26.64 14.48 -13.62
C LYS A 961 26.11 13.66 -12.46
N LEU A 962 27.01 13.10 -11.65
CA LEU A 962 26.62 12.41 -10.42
C LEU A 962 25.82 13.36 -9.51
N GLY A 963 24.71 12.86 -8.98
CA GLY A 963 23.74 13.59 -8.16
C GLY A 963 22.71 14.42 -8.94
N GLU A 964 22.88 14.61 -10.26
CA GLU A 964 21.86 15.28 -11.06
C GLU A 964 20.63 14.40 -11.29
N LYS A 965 19.51 15.05 -11.58
CA LYS A 965 18.21 14.40 -11.78
C LYS A 965 17.70 14.61 -13.18
N THR A 966 16.87 13.67 -13.62
CA THR A 966 16.14 13.73 -14.90
C THR A 966 14.70 13.29 -14.71
N LYS A 967 13.78 14.02 -15.34
CA LYS A 967 12.37 13.68 -15.47
C LYS A 967 12.14 12.81 -16.71
N ILE A 968 11.47 11.68 -16.53
CA ILE A 968 11.04 10.74 -17.57
C ILE A 968 9.51 10.76 -17.63
N VAL A 969 8.96 11.01 -18.81
CA VAL A 969 7.51 11.11 -19.06
C VAL A 969 7.11 10.14 -20.16
N VAL A 970 6.15 9.26 -19.88
CA VAL A 970 5.54 8.33 -20.84
C VAL A 970 4.15 8.84 -21.21
N LYS A 971 3.90 9.11 -22.49
CA LYS A 971 2.62 9.61 -23.02
C LYS A 971 2.03 8.63 -24.01
N LEU A 972 0.78 8.21 -23.79
CA LEU A 972 0.09 7.30 -24.70
C LEU A 972 -0.59 8.07 -25.83
N ASN A 973 -0.41 7.61 -27.07
CA ASN A 973 -1.05 8.22 -28.25
C ASN A 973 -2.39 7.55 -28.58
N GLU A 974 -2.62 6.34 -28.07
CA GLU A 974 -3.84 5.57 -28.25
C GLU A 974 -4.35 5.09 -26.88
N GLN A 975 -5.65 5.24 -26.64
CA GLN A 975 -6.28 4.77 -25.41
C GLN A 975 -6.66 3.29 -25.57
N THR A 976 -6.25 2.47 -24.61
CA THR A 976 -6.62 1.06 -24.50
C THR A 976 -7.41 0.82 -23.21
N ILE A 977 -7.88 -0.40 -23.01
CA ILE A 977 -8.76 -0.73 -21.89
C ILE A 977 -8.00 -0.62 -20.56
N ALA A 978 -6.74 -1.05 -20.52
CA ALA A 978 -5.92 -1.04 -19.32
C ALA A 978 -4.41 -0.98 -19.66
N PRO A 979 -3.87 0.21 -19.99
CA PRO A 979 -2.46 0.36 -20.33
C PRO A 979 -1.54 0.35 -19.10
N LEU A 980 -0.47 -0.43 -19.20
CA LEU A 980 0.54 -0.61 -18.15
C LEU A 980 1.93 -0.31 -18.69
N THR A 981 2.74 0.37 -17.88
CA THR A 981 4.11 0.72 -18.24
C THR A 981 5.11 0.05 -17.32
N LYS A 982 6.14 -0.57 -17.91
CA LYS A 982 7.35 -1.05 -17.23
C LYS A 982 8.57 -0.28 -17.78
N ILE A 983 9.28 0.41 -16.90
CA ILE A 983 10.45 1.26 -17.22
C ILE A 983 11.67 0.62 -16.58
N TRP A 984 12.67 0.27 -17.39
CA TRP A 984 14.00 -0.12 -16.93
C TRP A 984 14.92 1.09 -17.02
N LEU A 985 15.33 1.60 -15.86
CA LEU A 985 16.29 2.69 -15.79
C LEU A 985 17.70 2.20 -16.19
N PRO A 986 18.47 3.01 -16.94
CA PRO A 986 19.84 2.69 -17.28
C PRO A 986 20.71 2.51 -16.01
N PRO A 987 21.85 1.80 -16.09
CA PRO A 987 22.63 1.40 -14.91
C PRO A 987 23.11 2.56 -14.01
N GLY A 988 23.21 3.78 -14.56
CA GLY A 988 23.55 5.00 -13.82
C GLY A 988 22.42 5.66 -13.06
N LEU A 989 21.17 5.28 -13.32
CA LEU A 989 19.98 5.93 -12.79
C LEU A 989 19.24 5.04 -11.80
N VAL A 990 18.68 5.66 -10.77
CA VAL A 990 17.74 5.02 -9.83
C VAL A 990 16.55 5.93 -9.57
N TYR A 991 15.42 5.33 -9.24
CA TYR A 991 14.26 6.00 -8.68
C TYR A 991 14.30 5.79 -7.15
N PRO A 992 14.78 6.77 -6.37
CA PRO A 992 14.82 6.65 -4.91
C PRO A 992 13.40 6.71 -4.35
N LYS A 993 13.02 5.73 -3.52
CA LYS A 993 11.72 5.73 -2.82
C LYS A 993 11.83 4.97 -1.50
N GLY A 994 11.26 5.53 -0.42
CA GLY A 994 11.22 4.90 0.91
C GLY A 994 12.59 4.42 1.43
N GLY A 995 13.64 5.20 1.15
CA GLY A 995 15.03 4.91 1.55
C GLY A 995 15.78 3.93 0.66
N VAL A 996 15.16 3.38 -0.40
CA VAL A 996 15.78 2.37 -1.27
C VAL A 996 15.91 2.82 -2.73
N ASN A 997 16.80 2.17 -3.48
CA ASN A 997 17.07 2.48 -4.88
C ASN A 997 16.35 1.50 -5.81
N ILE A 998 15.40 1.99 -6.61
CA ILE A 998 14.62 1.19 -7.58
C ILE A 998 15.17 1.40 -8.99
N GLN A 999 15.39 0.33 -9.76
CA GLN A 999 15.80 0.41 -11.17
C GLN A 999 14.68 0.01 -12.16
N ILE A 1000 13.62 -0.65 -11.67
CA ILE A 1000 12.43 -0.98 -12.47
C ILE A 1000 11.21 -0.31 -11.88
N VAL A 1001 10.57 0.55 -12.66
CA VAL A 1001 9.28 1.15 -12.30
C VAL A 1001 8.17 0.43 -13.05
N TYR A 1002 7.15 -0.05 -12.35
CA TYR A 1002 5.98 -0.70 -12.95
C TYR A 1002 4.70 -0.02 -12.46
N LYS A 1003 4.02 0.71 -13.33
CA LYS A 1003 2.86 1.54 -12.99
C LYS A 1003 1.78 1.53 -14.08
N PRO A 1004 0.49 1.61 -13.72
CA PRO A 1004 -0.55 1.92 -14.69
C PRO A 1004 -0.37 3.32 -15.25
N VAL A 1005 -0.88 3.56 -16.45
CA VAL A 1005 -0.91 4.91 -17.03
C VAL A 1005 -2.28 5.52 -16.84
N THR A 1006 -2.36 6.58 -16.03
CA THR A 1006 -3.59 7.34 -15.79
C THR A 1006 -3.61 8.59 -16.65
N ASN A 1007 -4.77 8.96 -17.21
CA ASN A 1007 -4.91 10.17 -18.04
C ASN A 1007 -3.90 10.25 -19.20
N ASN A 1008 -3.54 9.09 -19.78
CA ASN A 1008 -2.57 8.95 -20.87
C ASN A 1008 -1.15 9.44 -20.56
N ILE A 1009 -0.81 9.76 -19.29
CA ILE A 1009 0.51 10.26 -18.91
C ILE A 1009 1.01 9.58 -17.64
N LEU A 1010 2.27 9.16 -17.65
CA LEU A 1010 3.02 8.71 -16.48
C LEU A 1010 4.30 9.54 -16.36
N GLU A 1011 4.60 10.08 -15.18
CA GLU A 1011 5.82 10.86 -14.91
C GLU A 1011 6.60 10.28 -13.73
N ILE A 1012 7.92 10.19 -13.87
CA ILE A 1012 8.86 9.81 -12.80
C ILE A 1012 10.11 10.70 -12.83
N GLU A 1013 10.78 10.87 -11.69
CA GLU A 1013 12.08 11.56 -11.57
C GLU A 1013 13.16 10.56 -11.12
N ALA A 1014 14.24 10.44 -11.88
CA ALA A 1014 15.36 9.55 -11.57
C ALA A 1014 16.63 10.34 -11.23
N VAL A 1015 17.51 9.75 -10.42
CA VAL A 1015 18.76 10.35 -9.93
C VAL A 1015 19.96 9.61 -10.49
N ALA A 1016 20.98 10.35 -10.92
CA ALA A 1016 22.27 9.85 -11.38
C ALA A 1016 23.17 9.44 -10.20
N VAL A 1017 23.42 8.14 -10.04
CA VAL A 1017 24.13 7.58 -8.86
C VAL A 1017 25.45 6.90 -9.19
N ARG A 1018 25.73 6.64 -10.47
CA ARG A 1018 27.01 6.05 -10.85
C ARG A 1018 27.38 6.38 -12.27
N LYS A 1019 28.70 6.45 -12.53
CA LYS A 1019 29.19 6.69 -13.87
C LYS A 1019 28.78 5.55 -14.77
N SER A 1020 28.14 5.91 -15.88
CA SER A 1020 27.64 4.93 -16.82
C SER A 1020 27.34 5.55 -18.17
N ARG A 1021 27.21 4.69 -19.17
CA ARG A 1021 26.56 4.96 -20.43
C ARG A 1021 25.64 3.79 -20.69
N GLY A 1022 24.34 4.02 -20.71
CA GLY A 1022 23.40 2.93 -20.93
C GLY A 1022 22.06 3.41 -21.45
N GLN A 1023 21.15 2.46 -21.63
CA GLN A 1023 19.91 2.73 -22.34
C GLN A 1023 18.68 2.68 -21.43
N LEU A 1024 17.87 3.73 -21.45
CA LEU A 1024 16.51 3.74 -20.92
C LEU A 1024 15.60 2.92 -21.85
N LYS A 1025 14.87 1.95 -21.26
CA LYS A 1025 13.97 1.07 -22.02
C LYS A 1025 12.58 1.08 -21.38
N VAL A 1026 11.56 1.21 -22.23
CA VAL A 1026 10.16 1.30 -21.79
C VAL A 1026 9.33 0.30 -22.57
N LEU A 1027 8.53 -0.45 -21.84
CA LEU A 1027 7.49 -1.33 -22.36
C LEU A 1027 6.14 -0.76 -21.93
N VAL A 1028 5.23 -0.59 -22.89
CA VAL A 1028 3.82 -0.33 -22.62
C VAL A 1028 3.02 -1.49 -23.20
N HIS A 1029 2.10 -2.05 -22.41
CA HIS A 1029 1.20 -3.08 -22.92
C HIS A 1029 -0.23 -2.90 -22.37
N ASP A 1030 -1.22 -3.33 -23.16
CA ASP A 1030 -2.57 -3.56 -22.64
C ASP A 1030 -2.64 -4.90 -21.90
N MET A 1031 -3.59 -5.06 -21.00
CA MET A 1031 -3.75 -6.32 -20.25
C MET A 1031 -4.50 -7.43 -21.00
N TYR A 1032 -5.37 -7.07 -21.94
CA TYR A 1032 -6.28 -7.99 -22.61
C TYR A 1032 -5.91 -8.17 -24.08
N ASP A 1033 -5.30 -7.16 -24.69
CA ASP A 1033 -4.90 -7.21 -26.08
C ASP A 1033 -3.41 -7.51 -26.24
N SER A 1034 -3.08 -8.78 -26.48
CA SER A 1034 -1.70 -9.20 -26.80
C SER A 1034 -1.13 -8.57 -28.07
N SER A 1035 -1.99 -7.93 -28.88
CA SER A 1035 -1.56 -7.15 -30.03
C SER A 1035 -1.18 -5.70 -29.70
N LYS A 1036 -1.44 -5.22 -28.48
CA LYS A 1036 -1.08 -3.88 -28.00
C LYS A 1036 0.10 -3.96 -27.06
N ILE A 1037 1.28 -4.21 -27.64
CA ILE A 1037 2.54 -4.25 -26.91
C ILE A 1037 3.55 -3.35 -27.63
N GLY A 1038 3.83 -2.21 -27.03
CA GLY A 1038 4.76 -1.22 -27.54
C GLY A 1038 6.06 -1.23 -26.72
N THR A 1039 7.17 -1.11 -27.41
CA THR A 1039 8.47 -0.78 -26.81
C THR A 1039 9.03 0.43 -27.54
N THR A 1040 9.68 1.36 -26.83
CA THR A 1040 10.41 2.44 -27.51
C THR A 1040 11.79 2.01 -27.96
N SER A 1041 12.30 2.69 -28.99
CA SER A 1041 13.74 2.73 -29.24
C SER A 1041 14.45 3.12 -27.95
N PRO A 1042 15.53 2.41 -27.56
CA PRO A 1042 16.24 2.72 -26.33
C PRO A 1042 16.82 4.15 -26.39
N ILE A 1043 16.64 4.92 -25.31
CA ILE A 1043 17.17 6.28 -25.21
C ILE A 1043 18.49 6.19 -24.44
N GLU A 1044 19.59 6.59 -25.07
CA GLU A 1044 20.90 6.59 -24.39
C GLU A 1044 20.96 7.69 -23.34
N ILE A 1045 21.40 7.33 -22.14
CA ILE A 1045 21.67 8.22 -21.03
C ILE A 1045 23.11 8.01 -20.59
N THR A 1046 23.86 9.09 -20.48
CA THR A 1046 25.23 9.12 -19.98
C THR A 1046 25.27 9.82 -18.64
N VAL A 1047 25.91 9.18 -17.67
CA VAL A 1047 26.16 9.71 -16.34
C VAL A 1047 27.68 9.78 -16.13
N GLY A 1048 28.20 10.97 -15.83
CA GLY A 1048 29.64 11.20 -15.67
C GLY A 1048 30.14 12.39 -16.50
N ASP A 1049 31.45 12.59 -16.49
CA ASP A 1049 32.14 13.63 -17.27
C ASP A 1049 32.38 13.20 -18.72
#